data_AF-A0A0G4MXE0-F1
#
_entry.id   AF-A0A0G4MXE0-F1
#
_cell.length_a   1.000
_cell.length_b   1.000
_cell.length_c   1.000
_cell.angle_alpha   90.00
_cell.angle_beta   90.00
_cell.angle_gamma   90.00
#
_symmetry.space_group_name_H-M   'P 1'
#
loop_
_entity.id
_entity.type
_entity.pdbx_description
1 polymer ?
#
loop_
_entity_poly.entity_id
_entity_poly.type
_entity_poly.pdbx_seq_one_letter_code
_entity_poly.pdbx_strand_id
1 'polypeptide(L)'
;QPANVNYAAYCKLKDAVYPFTLPYHQPLDEIRILLGHLVPTDVKSPFAEIELSQEKLVADTGLRLIPSEKEEQDRSTVSRNVNISVGATEALSTVFLALPSTNVHGTPLGVGAAVKWGFPQLGHGLGAVARGLRAWSDHEAAQASMAGRRTGSLRAMQDRVQMANSAGYEVKAIDSQILTQQVKLALAERDVSNHQQSIDNARETADFLATKYTNAQLYSHMEASSRRLAYEAYTLAYDLARRAERTFHFERPAEISRSYISFGYWDPARDGLLAGEALALSLRRLEAAYQDRRGHDFEVTRSISLRLLAPLELVRLRETARCEFALPETLFDMDFPGHYMRRVRSIALSIPCVVGPHVGVNATLRLLENKMRTSPLAADANAYPETPGDDGLDQRFTTSSVPITAIAASSAQTDPGVFELSMKDERFLPFEGAGVISRWRLTLPSPAGPASLALRPFDYGTITDVILQVRYTSLDGGDKLQAAASGAIRSFVQAVEDDSSEAGGGLYTIMDLRAEFATEWYRFAMAASPPDADRIILLRDVASRLSYVARGASKLTASSVSLYSTAEIPATALRLARAGSDADIVPFTEAAKLGRLFAYSASTDGLDISGDWILTLKAHEGADVSLDGARQGMWLVLRYRMQL
;
A
#
# COMPACT_ATOMS: atom_id res chain seq x y z
N GLN A 1 -3.74 -49.92 13.79
CA GLN A 1 -3.76 -51.14 14.63
C GLN A 1 -2.40 -51.26 15.29
N PRO A 2 -2.28 -51.25 16.63
CA PRO A 2 -0.97 -51.36 17.27
C PRO A 2 -0.47 -52.80 17.21
N ALA A 3 0.81 -52.97 16.91
CA ALA A 3 1.43 -54.22 16.45
C ALA A 3 1.57 -55.35 17.49
N ASN A 4 1.08 -55.18 18.73
CA ASN A 4 1.33 -56.14 19.83
C ASN A 4 0.05 -56.48 20.61
N VAL A 5 -1.07 -56.71 19.93
CA VAL A 5 -2.32 -57.12 20.60
C VAL A 5 -2.77 -58.46 20.04
N ASN A 6 -2.57 -59.53 20.82
CA ASN A 6 -3.07 -60.87 20.50
C ASN A 6 -4.59 -60.92 20.77
N TYR A 7 -5.38 -60.74 19.71
CA TYR A 7 -6.84 -60.73 19.77
C TYR A 7 -7.43 -62.03 20.38
N ALA A 8 -6.74 -63.17 20.24
CA ALA A 8 -7.16 -64.42 20.87
C ALA A 8 -7.05 -64.42 22.40
N ALA A 9 -6.18 -63.58 22.97
CA ALA A 9 -6.09 -63.38 24.42
C ALA A 9 -7.26 -62.53 24.96
N TYR A 10 -7.78 -61.61 24.16
CA TYR A 10 -8.89 -60.73 24.56
C TYR A 10 -10.24 -61.45 24.51
N CYS A 11 -10.45 -62.34 23.53
CA CYS A 11 -11.64 -63.20 23.52
C CYS A 11 -11.66 -64.17 24.72
N LYS A 12 -10.48 -64.67 25.16
CA LYS A 12 -10.36 -65.46 26.40
C LYS A 12 -10.60 -64.65 27.69
N LEU A 13 -10.31 -63.35 27.68
CA LEU A 13 -10.56 -62.43 28.80
C LEU A 13 -12.01 -61.95 28.87
N LYS A 14 -12.71 -61.86 27.73
CA LYS A 14 -14.12 -61.48 27.65
C LYS A 14 -15.07 -62.55 28.19
N ASP A 15 -14.70 -63.82 28.03
CA ASP A 15 -15.43 -64.97 28.61
C ASP A 15 -14.96 -65.32 30.03
N ALA A 16 -13.99 -64.58 30.58
CA ALA A 16 -13.48 -64.77 31.93
C ALA A 16 -14.43 -64.14 32.96
N VAL A 17 -15.47 -64.91 33.28
CA VAL A 17 -16.35 -64.72 34.44
C VAL A 17 -15.56 -65.06 35.70
N TYR A 18 -14.84 -64.11 36.31
CA TYR A 18 -14.28 -64.37 37.65
C TYR A 18 -15.38 -64.19 38.72
N PRO A 19 -15.42 -65.12 39.70
CA PRO A 19 -14.93 -64.70 41.00
C PRO A 19 -13.94 -65.68 41.64
N PHE A 20 -12.85 -65.10 42.16
CA PHE A 20 -12.24 -65.37 43.48
C PHE A 20 -11.73 -66.77 43.90
N THR A 21 -11.72 -67.81 43.08
CA THR A 21 -11.10 -69.09 43.46
C THR A 21 -9.68 -69.25 42.88
N LEU A 22 -8.74 -68.47 43.41
CA LEU A 22 -7.31 -68.80 43.31
C LEU A 22 -6.93 -69.64 44.53
N PRO A 23 -6.37 -70.85 44.40
CA PRO A 23 -5.54 -71.41 45.45
C PRO A 23 -4.15 -70.78 45.32
N TYR A 24 -4.03 -69.51 45.72
CA TYR A 24 -2.74 -68.86 45.92
C TYR A 24 -2.52 -68.81 47.43
N HIS A 25 -1.66 -69.71 47.92
CA HIS A 25 -1.20 -69.78 49.31
C HIS A 25 -2.33 -69.98 50.33
N GLN A 26 -2.78 -71.23 50.43
CA GLN A 26 -3.58 -71.73 51.55
C GLN A 26 -3.07 -71.37 52.96
N PRO A 27 -1.79 -71.04 53.22
CA PRO A 27 -1.40 -70.58 54.55
C PRO A 27 -2.12 -69.28 54.95
N LEU A 28 -2.27 -68.30 54.07
CA LEU A 28 -2.70 -66.95 54.48
C LEU A 28 -4.19 -66.85 54.76
N ASP A 29 -5.05 -67.50 53.96
CA ASP A 29 -6.50 -67.51 54.21
C ASP A 29 -6.90 -68.51 55.31
N GLU A 30 -6.20 -69.65 55.47
CA GLU A 30 -6.39 -70.52 56.65
C GLU A 30 -5.91 -69.83 57.94
N ILE A 31 -4.79 -69.10 57.88
CA ILE A 31 -4.34 -68.22 58.97
C ILE A 31 -5.36 -67.11 59.22
N ARG A 32 -6.00 -66.53 58.20
CA ARG A 32 -7.03 -65.47 58.36
C ARG A 32 -8.33 -66.00 58.98
N ILE A 33 -8.73 -67.23 58.64
CA ILE A 33 -9.89 -67.93 59.23
C ILE A 33 -9.60 -68.31 60.70
N LEU A 34 -8.39 -68.82 61.00
CA LEU A 34 -7.94 -69.05 62.37
C LEU A 34 -7.78 -67.75 63.17
N LEU A 35 -7.30 -66.66 62.53
CA LEU A 35 -7.22 -65.33 63.13
C LEU A 35 -8.61 -64.75 63.40
N GLY A 36 -9.63 -65.03 62.58
CA GLY A 36 -11.01 -64.59 62.82
C GLY A 36 -11.63 -65.16 64.11
N HIS A 37 -11.03 -66.23 64.66
CA HIS A 37 -11.36 -66.75 65.99
C HIS A 37 -10.47 -66.20 67.12
N LEU A 38 -9.35 -65.56 66.80
CA LEU A 38 -8.37 -65.05 67.78
C LEU A 38 -8.30 -63.51 67.83
N VAL A 39 -8.76 -62.81 66.80
CA VAL A 39 -8.66 -61.35 66.64
C VAL A 39 -9.96 -60.80 66.05
N PRO A 40 -10.54 -59.72 66.61
CA PRO A 40 -11.70 -59.07 66.02
C PRO A 40 -11.41 -58.60 64.59
N THR A 41 -12.35 -58.86 63.67
CA THR A 41 -12.28 -58.52 62.25
C THR A 41 -12.36 -57.01 61.95
N ASP A 42 -12.51 -56.19 62.98
CA ASP A 42 -12.51 -54.74 62.84
C ASP A 42 -11.07 -54.21 62.80
N VAL A 43 -10.74 -53.48 61.74
CA VAL A 43 -9.42 -52.85 61.56
C VAL A 43 -9.19 -51.76 62.62
N LYS A 44 -10.27 -51.21 63.21
CA LYS A 44 -10.19 -50.13 64.20
C LYS A 44 -9.97 -50.62 65.65
N SER A 45 -10.30 -51.87 65.97
CA SER A 45 -10.12 -52.37 67.33
C SER A 45 -8.65 -52.73 67.59
N PRO A 46 -8.08 -52.33 68.75
CA PRO A 46 -6.73 -52.75 69.12
C PRO A 46 -6.64 -54.27 69.19
N PHE A 47 -5.45 -54.82 68.86
CA PHE A 47 -5.20 -56.25 68.99
C PHE A 47 -5.35 -56.66 70.46
N ALA A 48 -6.15 -57.69 70.71
CA ALA A 48 -6.31 -58.27 72.04
C ALA A 48 -5.16 -59.26 72.27
N GLU A 49 -4.26 -58.94 73.19
CA GLU A 49 -3.15 -59.84 73.52
C GLU A 49 -3.66 -61.13 74.16
N ILE A 50 -3.01 -62.24 73.83
CA ILE A 50 -3.23 -63.51 74.52
C ILE A 50 -2.55 -63.41 75.88
N GLU A 51 -3.35 -63.26 76.94
CA GLU A 51 -2.86 -63.19 78.32
C GLU A 51 -2.57 -64.59 78.89
N LEU A 52 -1.34 -64.81 79.35
CA LEU A 52 -0.96 -65.99 80.13
C LEU A 52 -1.00 -65.65 81.63
N SER A 53 -1.74 -66.44 82.40
CA SER A 53 -1.73 -66.37 83.87
C SER A 53 -0.32 -66.68 84.39
N GLN A 54 0.39 -65.67 84.88
CA GLN A 54 1.72 -65.83 85.44
C GLN A 54 1.65 -66.53 86.81
N GLU A 55 2.37 -67.62 86.98
CA GLU A 55 2.50 -68.27 88.29
C GLU A 55 3.31 -67.38 89.26
N LYS A 56 2.88 -67.32 90.52
CA LYS A 56 3.58 -66.52 91.55
C LYS A 56 4.98 -67.09 91.80
N LEU A 57 5.99 -66.24 91.68
CA LEU A 57 7.39 -66.58 91.94
C LEU A 57 7.60 -66.90 93.42
N VAL A 58 8.36 -67.96 93.71
CA VAL A 58 8.69 -68.35 95.08
C VAL A 58 10.03 -67.72 95.47
N ALA A 59 10.03 -66.89 96.53
CA ALA A 59 11.21 -66.18 97.03
C ALA A 59 11.69 -66.80 98.34
N ASP A 60 12.55 -67.81 98.27
CA ASP A 60 13.04 -68.51 99.47
C ASP A 60 14.57 -68.76 99.46
N THR A 61 15.23 -68.59 98.31
CA THR A 61 16.67 -68.89 98.15
C THR A 61 17.39 -67.90 97.24
N GLY A 62 17.14 -66.59 97.35
CA GLY A 62 17.85 -65.53 96.57
C GLY A 62 17.61 -65.52 95.04
N LEU A 63 17.21 -66.65 94.46
CA LEU A 63 16.77 -66.83 93.08
C LEU A 63 15.24 -66.81 93.06
N ARG A 64 14.65 -66.00 92.19
CA ARG A 64 13.19 -65.97 91.96
C ARG A 64 12.85 -67.07 90.96
N LEU A 65 12.51 -68.25 91.49
CA LEU A 65 12.21 -69.42 90.68
C LEU A 65 10.70 -69.61 90.53
N ILE A 66 10.30 -70.18 89.39
CA ILE A 66 8.95 -70.67 89.16
C ILE A 66 8.69 -71.84 90.13
N PRO A 67 7.47 -72.05 90.66
CA PRO A 67 7.19 -73.15 91.57
C PRO A 67 7.68 -74.52 91.09
N SER A 68 7.54 -74.81 89.78
CA SER A 68 8.05 -76.05 89.18
C SER A 68 9.59 -76.14 89.14
N GLU A 69 10.29 -75.02 88.99
CA GLU A 69 11.76 -74.96 89.04
C GLU A 69 12.26 -75.20 90.47
N LYS A 70 11.55 -74.65 91.47
CA LYS A 70 11.85 -74.93 92.88
C LYS A 70 11.61 -76.41 93.20
N GLU A 71 10.49 -76.97 92.74
CA GLU A 71 10.19 -78.40 92.92
C GLU A 71 11.26 -79.31 92.29
N GLU A 72 11.74 -78.98 91.09
CA GLU A 72 12.86 -79.68 90.45
C GLU A 72 14.15 -79.59 91.27
N GLN A 73 14.50 -78.39 91.73
CA GLN A 73 15.71 -78.16 92.52
C GLN A 73 15.66 -78.90 93.85
N ASP A 74 14.57 -78.79 94.60
CA ASP A 74 14.40 -79.41 95.91
C ASP A 74 14.48 -80.94 95.80
N ARG A 75 13.73 -81.55 94.87
CA ARG A 75 13.76 -83.01 94.67
C ARG A 75 15.10 -83.53 94.17
N SER A 76 15.78 -82.78 93.30
CA SER A 76 17.12 -83.11 92.85
C SER A 76 18.13 -83.11 94.02
N THR A 77 18.04 -82.13 94.93
CA THR A 77 18.92 -82.10 96.11
C THR A 77 18.64 -83.23 97.09
N VAL A 78 17.37 -83.60 97.30
CA VAL A 78 16.99 -84.76 98.13
C VAL A 78 17.53 -86.04 97.51
N SER A 79 17.26 -86.30 96.22
CA SER A 79 17.76 -87.48 95.51
C SER A 79 19.28 -87.62 95.59
N ARG A 80 20.02 -86.52 95.46
CA ARG A 80 21.48 -86.49 95.63
C ARG A 80 21.92 -86.97 97.02
N ASN A 81 21.29 -86.45 98.08
CA ASN A 81 21.66 -86.81 99.45
C ASN A 81 21.33 -88.28 99.77
N VAL A 82 20.19 -88.78 99.27
CA VAL A 82 19.80 -90.18 99.42
C VAL A 82 20.77 -91.10 98.69
N ASN A 83 21.19 -90.76 97.48
CA ASN A 83 22.17 -91.55 96.72
C ASN A 83 23.52 -91.68 97.43
N ILE A 84 23.97 -90.63 98.14
CA ILE A 84 25.19 -90.71 98.97
C ILE A 84 25.00 -91.73 100.11
N SER A 85 23.82 -91.76 100.74
CA SER A 85 23.51 -92.72 101.84
C SER A 85 23.39 -94.18 101.36
N VAL A 86 22.87 -94.40 100.14
CA VAL A 86 22.84 -95.72 99.49
C VAL A 86 24.26 -96.26 99.36
N GLY A 87 25.18 -95.45 98.83
CA GLY A 87 26.58 -95.85 98.63
C GLY A 87 27.27 -96.28 99.93
N ALA A 88 27.02 -95.58 101.03
CA ALA A 88 27.55 -95.95 102.35
C ALA A 88 26.97 -97.28 102.88
N THR A 89 25.67 -97.52 102.67
CA THR A 89 24.97 -98.71 103.16
C THR A 89 25.38 -99.97 102.39
N GLU A 90 25.55 -99.88 101.07
CA GLU A 90 26.05 -101.01 100.26
C GLU A 90 27.47 -101.43 100.65
N ALA A 91 28.33 -100.46 100.95
CA ALA A 91 29.70 -100.75 101.40
C ALA A 91 29.73 -101.53 102.73
N LEU A 92 28.83 -101.22 103.68
CA LEU A 92 28.71 -101.99 104.93
C LEU A 92 28.12 -103.40 104.68
N SER A 93 27.14 -103.52 103.79
CA SER A 93 26.54 -104.80 103.39
C SER A 93 27.58 -105.79 102.88
N THR A 94 28.49 -105.37 102.00
CA THR A 94 29.52 -106.25 101.42
C THR A 94 30.54 -106.73 102.44
N VAL A 95 30.86 -105.94 103.47
CA VAL A 95 31.77 -106.35 104.55
C VAL A 95 31.20 -107.52 105.36
N PHE A 96 29.92 -107.47 105.76
CA PHE A 96 29.31 -108.53 106.58
C PHE A 96 29.16 -109.87 105.85
N LEU A 97 29.02 -109.85 104.52
CA LEU A 97 28.92 -111.05 103.70
C LEU A 97 30.22 -111.87 103.66
N ALA A 98 31.37 -111.29 103.97
CA ALA A 98 32.67 -111.95 103.86
C ALA A 98 33.05 -112.85 105.06
N LEU A 99 32.30 -112.84 106.17
CA LEU A 99 32.63 -113.58 107.40
C LEU A 99 32.06 -115.02 107.41
N PRO A 100 32.80 -116.06 107.90
CA PRO A 100 32.39 -117.47 107.84
C PRO A 100 31.27 -117.86 108.85
N SER A 101 30.61 -119.00 108.62
CA SER A 101 29.51 -119.55 109.45
C SER A 101 29.73 -121.02 109.87
N THR A 102 29.24 -121.44 111.04
CA THR A 102 29.43 -122.79 111.64
C THR A 102 28.18 -123.66 111.54
N ASN A 103 28.33 -124.96 111.23
CA ASN A 103 27.23 -125.93 111.12
C ASN A 103 27.52 -127.22 111.93
N VAL A 104 26.59 -127.68 112.78
CA VAL A 104 26.70 -128.95 113.55
C VAL A 104 25.64 -129.95 113.08
N HIS A 105 26.02 -131.22 112.85
CA HIS A 105 25.14 -132.31 112.38
C HIS A 105 25.30 -133.56 113.29
N GLY A 106 24.22 -134.27 113.63
CA GLY A 106 24.26 -135.56 114.35
C GLY A 106 23.10 -136.50 113.97
N THR A 107 23.38 -137.79 113.67
CA THR A 107 22.38 -138.77 113.19
C THR A 107 22.70 -140.24 113.57
N PRO A 108 21.73 -140.99 114.17
CA PRO A 108 21.59 -142.42 113.95
C PRO A 108 20.14 -142.80 113.55
N LEU A 109 19.98 -143.53 112.44
CA LEU A 109 18.71 -144.02 111.87
C LEU A 109 17.73 -142.96 111.28
N GLY A 110 18.23 -142.08 110.41
CA GLY A 110 17.45 -141.64 109.23
C GLY A 110 16.59 -140.36 109.31
N VAL A 111 16.57 -139.59 110.42
CA VAL A 111 16.01 -138.23 110.45
C VAL A 111 16.87 -137.33 111.34
N GLY A 112 17.36 -136.18 110.84
CA GLY A 112 18.15 -135.22 111.61
C GLY A 112 18.08 -133.79 111.08
N ALA A 113 18.03 -132.81 112.00
CA ALA A 113 17.89 -131.38 111.72
C ALA A 113 19.26 -130.67 111.69
N ALA A 114 19.40 -129.63 110.85
CA ALA A 114 20.58 -128.77 110.77
C ALA A 114 20.24 -127.33 111.16
N VAL A 115 20.93 -126.78 112.16
CA VAL A 115 20.83 -125.36 112.56
C VAL A 115 22.07 -124.62 112.05
N LYS A 116 21.86 -123.54 111.27
CA LYS A 116 22.93 -122.66 110.76
C LYS A 116 22.85 -121.27 111.41
N TRP A 117 23.97 -120.75 111.91
CA TRP A 117 24.09 -119.40 112.44
C TRP A 117 25.37 -118.72 111.90
N GLY A 118 25.28 -117.45 111.46
CA GLY A 118 26.44 -116.70 110.97
C GLY A 118 26.13 -115.30 110.40
N PHE A 119 27.18 -114.48 110.30
CA PHE A 119 27.17 -113.08 109.84
C PHE A 119 26.66 -112.78 108.41
N PRO A 120 26.79 -113.67 107.40
CA PRO A 120 26.34 -113.38 106.03
C PRO A 120 24.86 -113.00 105.91
N GLN A 121 24.01 -113.44 106.84
CA GLN A 121 22.59 -113.07 106.85
C GLN A 121 22.36 -111.57 107.11
N LEU A 122 23.26 -110.90 107.87
CA LEU A 122 23.17 -109.47 108.15
C LEU A 122 23.54 -108.61 106.95
N GLY A 123 24.53 -109.03 106.15
CA GLY A 123 24.90 -108.32 104.94
C GLY A 123 23.80 -108.36 103.87
N HIS A 124 23.12 -109.49 103.67
CA HIS A 124 21.94 -109.52 102.80
C HIS A 124 20.80 -108.59 103.27
N GLY A 125 20.63 -108.41 104.58
CA GLY A 125 19.68 -107.46 105.16
C GLY A 125 20.03 -106.00 104.85
N LEU A 126 21.29 -105.62 105.01
CA LEU A 126 21.77 -104.27 104.68
C LEU A 126 21.68 -103.96 103.17
N GLY A 127 21.98 -104.95 102.31
CA GLY A 127 21.81 -104.80 100.86
C GLY A 127 20.35 -104.65 100.42
N ALA A 128 19.38 -105.11 101.21
CA ALA A 128 17.96 -104.83 100.96
C ALA A 128 17.60 -103.37 101.28
N VAL A 129 18.14 -102.82 102.38
CA VAL A 129 17.93 -101.41 102.77
C VAL A 129 18.50 -100.46 101.72
N ALA A 130 19.70 -100.75 101.21
CA ALA A 130 20.30 -99.94 100.15
C ALA A 130 19.46 -99.93 98.86
N ARG A 131 18.88 -101.07 98.46
CA ARG A 131 17.96 -101.14 97.31
C ARG A 131 16.69 -100.35 97.55
N GLY A 132 16.15 -100.35 98.78
CA GLY A 132 15.00 -99.51 99.15
C GLY A 132 15.31 -98.01 99.05
N LEU A 133 16.47 -97.59 99.56
CA LEU A 133 16.92 -96.19 99.46
C LEU A 133 17.20 -95.78 98.00
N ARG A 134 17.76 -96.68 97.17
CA ARG A 134 17.97 -96.41 95.73
C ARG A 134 16.65 -96.26 94.98
N ALA A 135 15.65 -97.09 95.30
CA ALA A 135 14.30 -96.93 94.74
C ALA A 135 13.67 -95.58 95.11
N TRP A 136 13.92 -95.07 96.33
CA TRP A 136 13.46 -93.74 96.73
C TRP A 136 14.23 -92.60 96.02
N SER A 137 15.55 -92.70 95.88
CA SER A 137 16.32 -91.69 95.13
C SER A 137 15.92 -91.62 93.66
N ASP A 138 15.65 -92.77 93.04
CA ASP A 138 15.20 -92.85 91.64
C ASP A 138 13.79 -92.27 91.48
N HIS A 139 12.91 -92.46 92.47
CA HIS A 139 11.58 -91.83 92.49
C HIS A 139 11.68 -90.30 92.54
N GLU A 140 12.50 -89.75 93.44
CA GLU A 140 12.72 -88.31 93.55
C GLU A 140 13.41 -87.73 92.30
N ALA A 141 14.37 -88.45 91.71
CA ALA A 141 15.02 -88.05 90.46
C ALA A 141 14.04 -88.02 89.28
N ALA A 142 13.17 -89.03 89.17
CA ALA A 142 12.13 -89.07 88.16
C ALA A 142 11.16 -87.88 88.31
N GLN A 143 10.76 -87.58 89.55
CA GLN A 143 9.89 -86.44 89.83
C GLN A 143 10.57 -85.08 89.53
N ALA A 144 11.86 -84.92 89.85
CA ALA A 144 12.64 -83.73 89.45
C ALA A 144 12.68 -83.58 87.92
N SER A 145 12.95 -84.66 87.18
CA SER A 145 12.98 -84.63 85.72
C SER A 145 11.61 -84.26 85.10
N MET A 146 10.50 -84.68 85.72
CA MET A 146 9.16 -84.32 85.30
C MET A 146 8.86 -82.84 85.55
N ALA A 147 9.32 -82.29 86.68
CA ALA A 147 9.23 -80.86 86.97
C ALA A 147 10.03 -80.02 85.96
N GLY A 148 11.25 -80.45 85.59
CA GLY A 148 12.03 -79.80 84.53
C GLY A 148 11.36 -79.85 83.16
N ARG A 149 10.72 -80.96 82.81
CA ARG A 149 9.91 -81.06 81.57
C ARG A 149 8.70 -80.11 81.59
N ARG A 150 8.05 -79.92 82.75
CA ARG A 150 6.95 -78.95 82.90
C ARG A 150 7.44 -77.52 82.68
N THR A 151 8.57 -77.14 83.29
CA THR A 151 9.19 -75.82 83.09
C THR A 151 9.56 -75.58 81.63
N GLY A 152 10.17 -76.56 80.96
CA GLY A 152 10.48 -76.46 79.53
C GLY A 152 9.24 -76.28 78.66
N SER A 153 8.15 -76.99 78.98
CA SER A 153 6.87 -76.85 78.28
C SER A 153 6.23 -75.48 78.53
N LEU A 154 6.31 -74.97 79.75
CA LEU A 154 5.76 -73.65 80.14
C LEU A 154 6.50 -72.53 79.42
N ARG A 155 7.85 -72.55 79.40
CA ARG A 155 8.65 -71.57 78.64
C ARG A 155 8.34 -71.63 77.15
N ALA A 156 8.24 -72.84 76.58
CA ALA A 156 7.84 -72.99 75.18
C ALA A 156 6.43 -72.44 74.89
N MET A 157 5.49 -72.52 75.84
CA MET A 157 4.19 -71.86 75.70
C MET A 157 4.31 -70.33 75.76
N GLN A 158 5.11 -69.79 76.68
CA GLN A 158 5.37 -68.34 76.78
C GLN A 158 5.98 -67.79 75.48
N ASP A 159 7.00 -68.46 74.96
CA ASP A 159 7.66 -68.07 73.71
C ASP A 159 6.66 -68.10 72.53
N ARG A 160 5.81 -69.13 72.45
CA ARG A 160 4.78 -69.24 71.42
C ARG A 160 3.73 -68.14 71.53
N VAL A 161 3.30 -67.80 72.75
CA VAL A 161 2.35 -66.70 72.97
C VAL A 161 2.97 -65.36 72.63
N GLN A 162 4.23 -65.12 72.98
CA GLN A 162 4.94 -63.91 72.60
C GLN A 162 5.06 -63.79 71.07
N MET A 163 5.45 -64.87 70.39
CA MET A 163 5.50 -64.91 68.92
C MET A 163 4.12 -64.71 68.29
N ALA A 164 3.06 -65.26 68.88
CA ALA A 164 1.70 -65.06 68.40
C ALA A 164 1.26 -63.60 68.56
N ASN A 165 1.56 -62.95 69.68
CA ASN A 165 1.24 -61.55 69.91
C ASN A 165 2.05 -60.62 68.99
N SER A 166 3.36 -60.87 68.79
CA SER A 166 4.17 -60.07 67.86
C SER A 166 3.68 -60.21 66.42
N ALA A 167 3.34 -61.44 65.98
CA ALA A 167 2.75 -61.67 64.68
C ALA A 167 1.38 -60.96 64.54
N GLY A 168 0.56 -60.93 65.60
CA GLY A 168 -0.69 -60.20 65.65
C GLY A 168 -0.51 -58.69 65.42
N TYR A 169 0.48 -58.08 66.06
CA TYR A 169 0.83 -56.67 65.84
C TYR A 169 1.38 -56.41 64.43
N GLU A 170 2.21 -57.31 63.89
CA GLU A 170 2.71 -57.21 62.52
C GLU A 170 1.59 -57.27 61.49
N VAL A 171 0.60 -58.15 61.67
CA VAL A 171 -0.60 -58.22 60.82
C VAL A 171 -1.36 -56.89 60.83
N LYS A 172 -1.59 -56.30 62.01
CA LYS A 172 -2.26 -54.99 62.11
C LYS A 172 -1.45 -53.87 61.45
N ALA A 173 -0.12 -53.89 61.57
CA ALA A 173 0.74 -52.94 60.88
C ALA A 173 0.64 -53.11 59.35
N ILE A 174 0.65 -54.34 58.84
CA ILE A 174 0.46 -54.64 57.42
C ILE A 174 -0.92 -54.17 56.94
N ASP A 175 -1.99 -54.40 57.70
CA ASP A 175 -3.34 -53.92 57.37
C ASP A 175 -3.36 -52.39 57.21
N SER A 176 -2.70 -51.66 58.12
CA SER A 176 -2.59 -50.19 58.02
C SER A 176 -1.82 -49.72 56.78
N GLN A 177 -0.78 -50.46 56.38
CA GLN A 177 -0.03 -50.20 55.16
C GLN A 177 -0.88 -50.50 53.92
N ILE A 178 -1.65 -51.60 53.92
CA ILE A 178 -2.59 -51.94 52.85
C ILE A 178 -3.61 -50.81 52.67
N LEU A 179 -4.22 -50.31 53.75
CA LEU A 179 -5.13 -49.17 53.70
C LEU A 179 -4.47 -47.92 53.13
N THR A 180 -3.24 -47.60 53.54
CA THR A 180 -2.48 -46.46 53.01
C THR A 180 -2.26 -46.60 51.49
N GLN A 181 -1.94 -47.81 51.01
CA GLN A 181 -1.76 -48.07 49.59
C GLN A 181 -3.08 -48.01 48.82
N GLN A 182 -4.19 -48.47 49.40
CA GLN A 182 -5.52 -48.33 48.80
C GLN A 182 -5.91 -46.85 48.62
N VAL A 183 -5.60 -46.00 49.60
CA VAL A 183 -5.82 -44.55 49.48
C VAL A 183 -4.93 -43.93 48.39
N LYS A 184 -3.65 -44.33 48.30
CA LYS A 184 -2.75 -43.87 47.23
C LYS A 184 -3.22 -44.31 45.85
N LEU A 185 -3.75 -45.52 45.74
CA LEU A 185 -4.34 -46.03 44.50
C LEU A 185 -5.55 -45.18 44.10
N ALA A 186 -6.47 -44.91 45.03
CA ALA A 186 -7.62 -44.03 44.79
C ALA A 186 -7.22 -42.60 44.42
N LEU A 187 -6.14 -42.05 45.01
CA LEU A 187 -5.59 -40.75 44.65
C LEU A 187 -5.04 -40.78 43.21
N ALA A 188 -4.24 -41.79 42.86
CA ALA A 188 -3.69 -41.94 41.51
C ALA A 188 -4.79 -42.09 40.45
N GLU A 189 -5.87 -42.82 40.74
CA GLU A 189 -7.04 -42.92 39.85
C GLU A 189 -7.70 -41.54 39.64
N ARG A 190 -7.79 -40.72 40.69
CA ARG A 190 -8.31 -39.36 40.59
C ARG A 190 -7.37 -38.44 39.81
N ASP A 191 -6.06 -38.57 39.99
CA ASP A 191 -5.06 -37.82 39.22
C ASP A 191 -5.12 -38.15 37.74
N VAL A 192 -5.33 -39.43 37.38
CA VAL A 192 -5.56 -39.85 35.98
C VAL A 192 -6.81 -39.16 35.42
N SER A 193 -7.92 -39.14 36.17
CA SER A 193 -9.14 -38.43 35.75
C SER A 193 -8.92 -36.92 35.60
N ASN A 194 -8.16 -36.29 36.49
CA ASN A 194 -7.84 -34.86 36.42
C ASN A 194 -6.97 -34.54 35.21
N HIS A 195 -5.97 -35.36 34.92
CA HIS A 195 -5.13 -35.23 33.73
C HIS A 195 -5.95 -35.43 32.45
N GLN A 196 -6.86 -36.40 32.44
CA GLN A 196 -7.76 -36.62 31.31
C GLN A 196 -8.64 -35.40 31.06
N GLN A 197 -9.25 -34.82 32.10
CA GLN A 197 -10.01 -33.58 31.98
C GLN A 197 -9.16 -32.41 31.47
N SER A 198 -7.90 -32.30 31.93
CA SER A 198 -6.98 -31.26 31.43
C SER A 198 -6.67 -31.43 29.95
N ILE A 199 -6.53 -32.68 29.48
CA ILE A 199 -6.33 -33.00 28.06
C ILE A 199 -7.58 -32.63 27.27
N ASP A 200 -8.76 -32.96 27.77
CA ASP A 200 -10.02 -32.68 27.08
C ASP A 200 -10.31 -31.17 27.01
N ASN A 201 -10.07 -30.42 28.10
CA ASN A 201 -10.14 -28.95 28.08
C ASN A 201 -9.14 -28.33 27.08
N ALA A 202 -7.91 -28.86 27.01
CA ALA A 202 -6.90 -28.40 26.06
C ALA A 202 -7.31 -28.69 24.60
N ARG A 203 -7.97 -29.83 24.35
CA ARG A 203 -8.54 -30.16 23.04
C ARG A 203 -9.69 -29.23 22.67
N GLU A 204 -10.63 -29.01 23.58
CA GLU A 204 -11.76 -28.08 23.36
C GLU A 204 -11.28 -26.66 23.04
N THR A 205 -10.24 -26.16 23.73
CA THR A 205 -9.67 -24.84 23.44
C THR A 205 -8.97 -24.80 22.07
N ALA A 206 -8.27 -25.87 21.67
CA ALA A 206 -7.68 -25.99 20.34
C ALA A 206 -8.75 -26.04 19.24
N ASP A 207 -9.80 -26.84 19.44
CA ASP A 207 -10.94 -26.95 18.52
C ASP A 207 -11.67 -25.61 18.41
N PHE A 208 -11.86 -24.88 19.52
CA PHE A 208 -12.42 -23.54 19.50
C PHE A 208 -11.53 -22.56 18.72
N LEU A 209 -10.22 -22.56 18.93
CA LEU A 209 -9.31 -21.68 18.19
C LEU A 209 -9.25 -21.98 16.69
N ALA A 210 -9.46 -23.24 16.29
CA ALA A 210 -9.51 -23.66 14.90
C ALA A 210 -10.85 -23.31 14.22
N THR A 211 -11.97 -23.50 14.94
CA THR A 211 -13.34 -23.38 14.39
C THR A 211 -13.98 -22.01 14.58
N LYS A 212 -13.48 -21.18 15.52
CA LYS A 212 -13.99 -19.82 15.71
C LYS A 212 -13.89 -19.02 14.41
N TYR A 213 -14.82 -18.10 14.22
CA TYR A 213 -14.86 -17.26 13.02
C TYR A 213 -13.58 -16.40 12.85
N THR A 214 -13.07 -15.82 13.94
CA THR A 214 -11.82 -15.03 13.96
C THR A 214 -10.57 -15.90 14.01
N ASN A 215 -10.50 -16.88 13.11
CA ASN A 215 -9.35 -17.77 12.96
C ASN A 215 -8.27 -17.16 12.05
N ALA A 216 -7.14 -17.87 11.94
CA ALA A 216 -6.03 -17.45 11.09
C ALA A 216 -6.41 -17.34 9.59
N GLN A 217 -7.36 -18.15 9.12
CA GLN A 217 -7.81 -18.11 7.72
C GLN A 217 -8.54 -16.80 7.40
N LEU A 218 -9.42 -16.33 8.31
CA LEU A 218 -10.08 -15.03 8.17
C LEU A 218 -9.03 -13.91 8.10
N TYR A 219 -8.06 -13.89 9.01
CA TYR A 219 -7.02 -12.85 9.02
C TYR A 219 -6.17 -12.90 7.75
N SER A 220 -5.79 -14.08 7.24
CA SER A 220 -5.07 -14.22 5.97
C SER A 220 -5.91 -13.72 4.77
N HIS A 221 -7.21 -13.98 4.77
CA HIS A 221 -8.12 -13.46 3.74
C HIS A 221 -8.28 -11.93 3.82
N MET A 222 -8.40 -11.39 5.05
CA MET A 222 -8.45 -9.95 5.29
C MET A 222 -7.16 -9.25 4.89
N GLU A 223 -6.00 -9.83 5.20
CA GLU A 223 -4.69 -9.33 4.80
C GLU A 223 -4.55 -9.28 3.28
N ALA A 224 -4.86 -10.38 2.60
CA ALA A 224 -4.77 -10.45 1.13
C ALA A 224 -5.73 -9.45 0.44
N SER A 225 -6.94 -9.30 0.98
CA SER A 225 -7.93 -8.34 0.47
C SER A 225 -7.51 -6.90 0.74
N SER A 226 -7.04 -6.59 1.95
CA SER A 226 -6.61 -5.24 2.34
C SER A 226 -5.36 -4.81 1.57
N ARG A 227 -4.39 -5.70 1.39
CA ARG A 227 -3.18 -5.42 0.59
C ARG A 227 -3.52 -5.09 -0.85
N ARG A 228 -4.46 -5.84 -1.46
CA ARG A 228 -4.92 -5.58 -2.82
C ARG A 228 -5.57 -4.21 -2.94
N LEU A 229 -6.54 -3.92 -2.06
CA LEU A 229 -7.22 -2.62 -2.01
C LEU A 229 -6.25 -1.46 -1.75
N ALA A 230 -5.27 -1.65 -0.86
CA ALA A 230 -4.25 -0.64 -0.57
C ALA A 230 -3.38 -0.33 -1.80
N TYR A 231 -2.96 -1.37 -2.53
CA TYR A 231 -2.18 -1.18 -3.76
C TYR A 231 -2.98 -0.49 -4.87
N GLU A 232 -4.24 -0.91 -5.10
CA GLU A 232 -5.12 -0.29 -6.11
C GLU A 232 -5.44 1.18 -5.76
N ALA A 233 -5.68 1.48 -4.48
CA ALA A 233 -5.87 2.86 -4.03
C ALA A 233 -4.60 3.70 -4.21
N TYR A 234 -3.43 3.13 -3.91
CA TYR A 234 -2.14 3.79 -4.10
C TYR A 234 -1.86 4.09 -5.58
N THR A 235 -2.09 3.15 -6.50
CA THR A 235 -1.84 3.37 -7.92
C THR A 235 -2.73 4.47 -8.48
N LEU A 236 -4.02 4.50 -8.10
CA LEU A 236 -4.92 5.57 -8.48
C LEU A 236 -4.49 6.93 -7.89
N ALA A 237 -4.09 6.97 -6.62
CA ALA A 237 -3.60 8.19 -5.99
C ALA A 237 -2.31 8.70 -6.65
N TYR A 238 -1.38 7.80 -6.97
CA TYR A 238 -0.14 8.11 -7.67
C TYR A 238 -0.40 8.69 -9.08
N ASP A 239 -1.33 8.09 -9.84
CA ASP A 239 -1.71 8.59 -11.16
C ASP A 239 -2.31 9.99 -11.10
N LEU A 240 -3.18 10.26 -10.12
CA LEU A 240 -3.72 11.60 -9.89
C LEU A 240 -2.64 12.59 -9.48
N ALA A 241 -1.71 12.18 -8.62
CA ALA A 241 -0.58 13.00 -8.23
C ALA A 241 0.30 13.35 -9.44
N ARG A 242 0.62 12.39 -10.31
CA ARG A 242 1.34 12.63 -11.57
C ARG A 242 0.59 13.54 -12.53
N ARG A 243 -0.75 13.50 -12.56
CA ARG A 243 -1.54 14.49 -13.31
C ARG A 243 -1.37 15.90 -12.72
N ALA A 244 -1.38 16.04 -11.41
CA ALA A 244 -1.13 17.33 -10.73
C ALA A 244 0.28 17.88 -11.02
N GLU A 245 1.30 17.03 -11.09
CA GLU A 245 2.65 17.44 -11.50
C GLU A 245 2.69 17.89 -12.97
N ARG A 246 1.97 17.20 -13.88
CA ARG A 246 1.86 17.62 -15.28
C ARG A 246 1.13 18.95 -15.43
N THR A 247 0.05 19.19 -14.69
CA THR A 247 -0.64 20.49 -14.70
C THR A 247 0.23 21.59 -14.10
N PHE A 248 0.98 21.29 -13.04
CA PHE A 248 1.98 22.21 -12.48
C PHE A 248 3.03 22.60 -13.53
N HIS A 249 3.62 21.65 -14.25
CA HIS A 249 4.59 21.93 -15.31
C HIS A 249 3.97 22.69 -16.49
N PHE A 250 2.72 22.41 -16.82
CA PHE A 250 1.99 23.13 -17.84
C PHE A 250 1.78 24.60 -17.44
N GLU A 251 1.41 24.87 -16.18
CA GLU A 251 1.27 26.23 -15.64
C GLU A 251 2.63 26.92 -15.45
N ARG A 252 3.69 26.16 -15.11
CA ARG A 252 5.05 26.65 -14.85
C ARG A 252 6.11 25.98 -15.74
N PRO A 253 6.18 26.33 -17.03
CA PRO A 253 7.18 25.76 -17.96
C PRO A 253 8.64 25.96 -17.54
N ALA A 254 8.96 27.01 -16.77
CA ALA A 254 10.31 27.25 -16.27
C ALA A 254 10.82 26.14 -15.32
N GLU A 255 9.92 25.32 -14.77
CA GLU A 255 10.23 24.26 -13.80
C GLU A 255 10.14 22.86 -14.37
N ILE A 256 10.02 22.72 -15.69
CA ILE A 256 9.82 21.42 -16.34
C ILE A 256 10.94 20.41 -16.08
N SER A 257 12.13 20.89 -15.67
CA SER A 257 13.29 20.07 -15.35
C SER A 257 13.25 19.45 -13.94
N ARG A 258 12.38 19.94 -13.04
CA ARG A 258 12.30 19.47 -11.64
C ARG A 258 11.15 18.50 -11.48
N SER A 259 11.43 17.26 -11.07
CA SER A 259 10.36 16.35 -10.67
C SER A 259 10.14 16.40 -9.16
N TYR A 260 8.87 16.52 -8.76
CA TYR A 260 8.41 16.50 -7.38
C TYR A 260 7.89 15.12 -6.98
N ILE A 261 7.32 14.39 -7.94
CA ILE A 261 6.70 13.08 -7.72
C ILE A 261 7.54 12.03 -8.42
N SER A 262 8.26 11.24 -7.63
CA SER A 262 9.14 10.18 -8.09
C SER A 262 8.42 8.83 -8.10
N PHE A 263 8.83 7.92 -8.98
CA PHE A 263 8.43 6.53 -8.87
C PHE A 263 9.10 5.86 -7.66
N GLY A 264 8.45 4.88 -7.05
CA GLY A 264 9.04 4.02 -6.02
C GLY A 264 8.65 4.32 -4.56
N TYR A 265 7.55 5.04 -4.30
CA TYR A 265 7.05 5.19 -2.92
C TYR A 265 6.51 3.88 -2.33
N TRP A 266 6.07 2.94 -3.17
CA TRP A 266 5.59 1.63 -2.75
C TRP A 266 6.76 0.65 -2.60
N ASP A 267 7.04 0.20 -1.37
CA ASP A 267 7.99 -0.85 -1.08
C ASP A 267 7.30 -2.23 -1.06
N PRO A 268 7.54 -3.12 -2.05
CA PRO A 268 6.94 -4.45 -2.07
C PRO A 268 7.38 -5.35 -0.92
N ALA A 269 8.55 -5.11 -0.32
CA ALA A 269 9.07 -5.93 0.78
C ALA A 269 8.35 -5.67 2.10
N ARG A 270 7.62 -4.54 2.20
CA ARG A 270 6.90 -4.09 3.40
C ARG A 270 5.43 -3.76 3.09
N ASP A 271 4.87 -4.39 2.06
CA ASP A 271 3.48 -4.20 1.61
C ASP A 271 3.08 -2.73 1.40
N GLY A 272 4.03 -1.86 1.03
CA GLY A 272 3.76 -0.45 0.77
C GLY A 272 3.40 0.40 1.99
N LEU A 273 3.71 -0.06 3.20
CA LEU A 273 3.50 0.74 4.41
C LEU A 273 4.19 2.11 4.28
N LEU A 274 3.48 3.18 4.70
CA LEU A 274 3.91 4.59 4.61
C LEU A 274 4.02 5.18 3.19
N ALA A 275 3.71 4.42 2.13
CA ALA A 275 3.76 4.93 0.76
C ALA A 275 2.84 6.15 0.56
N GLY A 276 1.66 6.13 1.20
CA GLY A 276 0.71 7.25 1.17
C GLY A 276 1.22 8.51 1.86
N GLU A 277 1.93 8.38 2.98
CA GLU A 277 2.53 9.52 3.71
C GLU A 277 3.68 10.14 2.91
N ALA A 278 4.51 9.30 2.29
CA ALA A 278 5.59 9.75 1.41
C ALA A 278 5.04 10.49 0.18
N LEU A 279 3.97 9.97 -0.44
CA LEU A 279 3.28 10.64 -1.54
C LEU A 279 2.64 11.96 -1.08
N ALA A 280 1.98 11.98 0.08
CA ALA A 280 1.40 13.21 0.63
C ALA A 280 2.47 14.29 0.89
N LEU A 281 3.65 13.91 1.38
CA LEU A 281 4.76 14.84 1.55
C LEU A 281 5.25 15.40 0.20
N SER A 282 5.36 14.57 -0.84
CA SER A 282 5.71 15.06 -2.18
C SER A 282 4.69 16.05 -2.75
N LEU A 283 3.39 15.81 -2.52
CA LEU A 283 2.33 16.74 -2.91
C LEU A 283 2.43 18.06 -2.15
N ARG A 284 2.74 18.05 -0.85
CA ARG A 284 2.99 19.28 -0.08
C ARG A 284 4.21 20.04 -0.58
N ARG A 285 5.27 19.35 -1.04
CA ARG A 285 6.43 19.99 -1.66
C ARG A 285 6.07 20.64 -3.00
N LEU A 286 5.22 20.00 -3.80
CA LEU A 286 4.70 20.55 -5.04
C LEU A 286 3.83 21.79 -4.77
N GLU A 287 2.95 21.73 -3.77
CA GLU A 287 2.12 22.86 -3.34
C GLU A 287 2.97 24.04 -2.84
N ALA A 288 3.98 23.78 -2.01
CA ALA A 288 4.91 24.80 -1.54
C ALA A 288 5.66 25.47 -2.71
N ALA A 289 6.16 24.68 -3.66
CA ALA A 289 6.82 25.22 -4.86
C ALA A 289 5.87 26.09 -5.70
N TYR A 290 4.59 25.73 -5.79
CA TYR A 290 3.58 26.53 -6.48
C TYR A 290 3.32 27.88 -5.80
N GLN A 291 3.26 27.90 -4.47
CA GLN A 291 3.02 29.12 -3.69
C GLN A 291 4.24 30.04 -3.65
N ASP A 292 5.43 29.49 -3.41
CA ASP A 292 6.69 30.26 -3.29
C ASP A 292 7.02 31.04 -4.56
N ARG A 293 6.61 30.51 -5.71
CA ARG A 293 6.97 31.04 -7.04
C ARG A 293 5.77 31.55 -7.80
N ARG A 294 4.81 32.13 -7.08
CA ARG A 294 3.70 32.86 -7.68
C ARG A 294 4.23 34.17 -8.29
N GLY A 295 4.80 34.06 -9.49
CA GLY A 295 5.23 35.20 -10.30
C GLY A 295 4.04 36.08 -10.69
N HIS A 296 4.33 37.36 -10.92
CA HIS A 296 3.39 38.30 -11.51
C HIS A 296 3.56 38.25 -13.03
N ASP A 297 2.62 37.61 -13.72
CA ASP A 297 2.60 37.59 -15.17
C ASP A 297 1.91 38.86 -15.69
N PHE A 298 2.46 39.47 -16.74
CA PHE A 298 1.80 40.60 -17.40
C PHE A 298 0.71 40.11 -18.34
N GLU A 299 -0.53 40.52 -18.09
CA GLU A 299 -1.68 40.24 -18.93
C GLU A 299 -1.79 41.27 -20.05
N VAL A 300 -1.69 40.82 -21.30
CA VAL A 300 -1.71 41.69 -22.49
C VAL A 300 -2.79 41.22 -23.45
N THR A 301 -3.49 42.18 -24.06
CA THR A 301 -4.48 41.92 -25.11
C THR A 301 -4.01 42.59 -26.40
N ARG A 302 -3.90 41.81 -27.48
CA ARG A 302 -3.54 42.30 -28.81
C ARG A 302 -4.54 41.85 -29.85
N SER A 303 -5.04 42.79 -30.65
CA SER A 303 -5.83 42.50 -31.85
C SER A 303 -4.95 42.46 -33.08
N ILE A 304 -5.01 41.36 -33.83
CA ILE A 304 -4.19 41.10 -35.01
C ILE A 304 -5.11 40.95 -36.22
N SER A 305 -4.90 41.81 -37.22
CA SER A 305 -5.63 41.78 -38.49
C SER A 305 -4.89 40.89 -39.48
N LEU A 306 -5.58 39.91 -40.07
CA LEU A 306 -5.04 39.04 -41.10
C LEU A 306 -4.71 39.84 -42.37
N ARG A 307 -5.52 40.84 -42.70
CA ARG A 307 -5.26 41.72 -43.85
C ARG A 307 -3.91 42.41 -43.76
N LEU A 308 -3.53 42.90 -42.58
CA LEU A 308 -2.27 43.61 -42.36
C LEU A 308 -1.07 42.68 -42.21
N LEU A 309 -1.31 41.48 -41.68
CA LEU A 309 -0.25 40.49 -41.43
C LEU A 309 0.09 39.68 -42.68
N ALA A 310 -0.93 39.17 -43.37
CA ALA A 310 -0.80 38.25 -44.50
C ALA A 310 -1.95 38.47 -45.51
N PRO A 311 -1.92 39.54 -46.34
CA PRO A 311 -3.01 39.88 -47.25
C PRO A 311 -3.31 38.79 -48.28
N LEU A 312 -2.29 38.05 -48.74
CA LEU A 312 -2.45 36.93 -49.65
C LEU A 312 -3.31 35.80 -49.04
N GLU A 313 -3.17 35.56 -47.74
CA GLU A 313 -3.93 34.51 -47.04
C GLU A 313 -5.40 34.89 -46.88
N LEU A 314 -5.71 36.19 -46.77
CA LEU A 314 -7.10 36.66 -46.82
C LEU A 314 -7.74 36.40 -48.19
N VAL A 315 -7.02 36.66 -49.28
CA VAL A 315 -7.50 36.34 -50.64
C VAL A 315 -7.71 34.83 -50.80
N ARG A 316 -6.76 34.02 -50.33
CA ARG A 316 -6.89 32.55 -50.32
C ARG A 316 -8.11 32.09 -49.52
N LEU A 317 -8.41 32.72 -48.39
CA LEU A 317 -9.60 32.43 -47.60
C LEU A 317 -10.89 32.70 -48.38
N ARG A 318 -10.98 33.84 -49.08
CA ARG A 318 -12.16 34.20 -49.90
C ARG A 318 -12.38 33.24 -51.06
N GLU A 319 -11.30 32.84 -51.73
CA GLU A 319 -11.37 31.98 -52.92
C GLU A 319 -11.53 30.49 -52.56
N THR A 320 -10.74 29.99 -51.62
CA THR A 320 -10.63 28.55 -51.32
C THR A 320 -11.32 28.12 -50.01
N ALA A 321 -11.89 29.06 -49.26
CA ALA A 321 -12.47 28.85 -47.93
C ALA A 321 -11.48 28.36 -46.86
N ARG A 322 -10.17 28.43 -47.13
CA ARG A 322 -9.11 28.01 -46.20
C ARG A 322 -7.91 28.94 -46.32
N CYS A 323 -7.28 29.25 -45.19
CA CYS A 323 -6.00 29.94 -45.17
C CYS A 323 -5.10 29.45 -44.03
N GLU A 324 -3.80 29.67 -44.18
CA GLU A 324 -2.81 29.37 -43.16
C GLU A 324 -1.89 30.57 -42.96
N PHE A 325 -1.76 31.05 -41.73
CA PHE A 325 -0.94 32.21 -41.41
C PHE A 325 -0.12 31.98 -40.15
N ALA A 326 1.01 32.67 -40.04
CA ALA A 326 1.92 32.58 -38.90
C ALA A 326 1.97 33.92 -38.15
N LEU A 327 1.98 33.84 -36.83
CA LEU A 327 2.22 34.97 -35.92
C LEU A 327 3.71 34.97 -35.54
N PRO A 328 4.53 35.89 -36.08
CA PRO A 328 5.96 35.95 -35.78
C PRO A 328 6.22 36.59 -34.40
N GLU A 329 7.39 36.33 -33.83
CA GLU A 329 7.83 36.94 -32.56
C GLU A 329 7.92 38.46 -32.66
N THR A 330 8.42 38.96 -33.80
CA THR A 330 8.61 40.38 -34.10
C THR A 330 7.34 41.20 -33.91
N LEU A 331 6.17 40.61 -34.21
CA LEU A 331 4.89 41.26 -34.00
C LEU A 331 4.76 41.70 -32.55
N PHE A 332 4.96 40.78 -31.60
CA PHE A 332 4.81 41.00 -30.16
C PHE A 332 5.94 41.83 -29.55
N ASP A 333 7.15 41.72 -30.11
CA ASP A 333 8.30 42.54 -29.70
C ASP A 333 8.11 44.04 -30.00
N MET A 334 7.34 44.38 -31.05
CA MET A 334 7.01 45.78 -31.35
C MET A 334 6.13 46.45 -30.30
N ASP A 335 5.29 45.70 -29.59
CA ASP A 335 4.47 46.27 -28.50
C ASP A 335 5.28 46.35 -27.20
N PHE A 336 5.94 45.24 -26.85
CA PHE A 336 6.67 45.10 -25.60
C PHE A 336 8.02 44.39 -25.82
N PRO A 337 9.08 45.13 -26.19
CA PRO A 337 10.41 44.55 -26.34
C PRO A 337 10.93 44.08 -24.98
N GLY A 338 11.54 42.90 -24.94
CA GLY A 338 12.07 42.31 -23.70
C GLY A 338 11.09 41.43 -22.93
N HIS A 339 9.82 41.37 -23.34
CA HIS A 339 8.90 40.37 -22.79
C HIS A 339 9.20 38.99 -23.35
N TYR A 340 9.31 37.98 -22.48
CA TYR A 340 9.51 36.59 -22.87
C TYR A 340 8.44 35.70 -22.24
N MET A 341 8.49 34.39 -22.54
CA MET A 341 7.55 33.39 -22.05
C MET A 341 6.08 33.76 -22.35
N ARG A 342 5.85 34.28 -23.57
CA ARG A 342 4.54 34.73 -24.02
C ARG A 342 3.61 33.53 -24.26
N ARG A 343 2.56 33.42 -23.46
CA ARG A 343 1.63 32.29 -23.45
C ARG A 343 0.20 32.76 -23.66
N VAL A 344 -0.50 32.16 -24.60
CA VAL A 344 -1.91 32.46 -24.86
C VAL A 344 -2.74 32.08 -23.64
N ARG A 345 -3.63 32.99 -23.23
CA ARG A 345 -4.68 32.75 -22.24
C ARG A 345 -6.01 32.46 -22.91
N SER A 346 -6.36 33.22 -23.95
CA SER A 346 -7.55 33.00 -24.75
C SER A 346 -7.42 33.68 -26.12
N ILE A 347 -8.06 33.13 -27.14
CA ILE A 347 -8.16 33.75 -28.46
C ILE A 347 -9.64 33.91 -28.80
N ALA A 348 -10.00 35.08 -29.30
CA ALA A 348 -11.32 35.33 -29.87
C ALA A 348 -11.21 35.71 -31.35
N LEU A 349 -12.10 35.17 -32.16
CA LEU A 349 -12.15 35.37 -33.60
C LEU A 349 -13.27 36.33 -33.97
N SER A 350 -12.94 37.35 -34.76
CA SER A 350 -13.91 38.27 -35.34
C SER A 350 -13.74 38.33 -36.85
N ILE A 351 -14.81 38.09 -37.62
CA ILE A 351 -14.80 38.12 -39.09
C ILE A 351 -15.85 39.14 -39.54
N PRO A 352 -15.44 40.41 -39.77
CA PRO A 352 -16.34 41.40 -40.34
C PRO A 352 -16.70 41.02 -41.78
N CYS A 353 -17.99 40.75 -42.02
CA CYS A 353 -18.53 40.38 -43.32
C CYS A 353 -20.01 40.77 -43.43
N VAL A 354 -20.54 40.77 -44.65
CA VAL A 354 -21.97 41.06 -44.89
C VAL A 354 -22.71 39.73 -45.03
N VAL A 355 -23.52 39.40 -44.03
CA VAL A 355 -24.35 38.20 -44.00
C VAL A 355 -25.82 38.52 -43.92
N GLY A 356 -26.66 37.63 -44.45
CA GLY A 356 -28.11 37.72 -44.34
C GLY A 356 -28.61 37.46 -42.91
N PRO A 357 -29.88 37.82 -42.62
CA PRO A 357 -30.47 37.55 -41.30
C PRO A 357 -30.52 36.05 -41.01
N HIS A 358 -30.25 35.68 -39.75
CA HIS A 358 -30.22 34.29 -39.25
C HIS A 358 -29.17 33.36 -39.90
N VAL A 359 -28.20 33.89 -40.65
CA VAL A 359 -27.06 33.13 -41.18
C VAL A 359 -25.86 33.32 -40.26
N GLY A 360 -25.35 32.21 -39.70
CA GLY A 360 -24.14 32.22 -38.88
C GLY A 360 -22.86 32.26 -39.71
N VAL A 361 -21.82 32.89 -39.18
CA VAL A 361 -20.46 32.86 -39.74
C VAL A 361 -19.70 31.71 -39.11
N ASN A 362 -19.97 30.52 -39.62
CA ASN A 362 -19.33 29.30 -39.13
C ASN A 362 -17.88 29.26 -39.61
N ALA A 363 -16.94 29.11 -38.68
CA ALA A 363 -15.52 28.99 -39.00
C ALA A 363 -14.83 28.06 -38.01
N THR A 364 -13.80 27.35 -38.46
CA THR A 364 -12.94 26.54 -37.59
C THR A 364 -11.54 27.11 -37.58
N LEU A 365 -11.07 27.52 -36.40
CA LEU A 365 -9.71 28.00 -36.18
C LEU A 365 -8.92 26.88 -35.49
N ARG A 366 -7.80 26.48 -36.09
CA ARG A 366 -6.93 25.41 -35.59
C ARG A 366 -5.50 25.90 -35.42
N LEU A 367 -4.91 25.57 -34.27
CA LEU A 367 -3.49 25.74 -34.01
C LEU A 367 -2.72 24.57 -34.64
N LEU A 368 -1.81 24.85 -35.55
CA LEU A 368 -0.95 23.84 -36.19
C LEU A 368 0.35 23.66 -35.40
N GLU A 369 1.02 24.77 -35.12
CA GLU A 369 2.32 24.79 -34.44
C GLU A 369 2.35 25.96 -33.47
N ASN A 370 3.04 25.79 -32.35
CA ASN A 370 3.26 26.82 -31.36
C ASN A 370 4.68 26.76 -30.78
N LYS A 371 5.18 27.92 -30.39
CA LYS A 371 6.50 28.09 -29.82
C LYS A 371 6.50 29.29 -28.88
N MET A 372 7.30 29.22 -27.83
CA MET A 372 7.56 30.36 -26.95
C MET A 372 9.02 30.38 -26.55
N ARG A 373 9.54 31.58 -26.32
CA ARG A 373 10.85 31.80 -25.72
C ARG A 373 10.76 31.57 -24.21
N THR A 374 11.46 30.58 -23.69
CA THR A 374 11.46 30.22 -22.26
C THR A 374 12.57 30.91 -21.47
N SER A 375 13.66 31.29 -22.13
CA SER A 375 14.83 31.89 -21.49
C SER A 375 14.99 33.37 -21.88
N PRO A 376 15.31 34.26 -20.92
CA PRO A 376 15.59 35.67 -21.19
C PRO A 376 17.03 35.93 -21.70
N LEU A 377 17.81 34.89 -22.00
CA LEU A 377 19.21 35.03 -22.39
C LEU A 377 19.35 35.43 -23.86
N ALA A 378 19.80 36.66 -24.11
CA ALA A 378 20.29 37.14 -25.40
C ALA A 378 21.53 38.02 -25.15
N ALA A 379 22.64 37.69 -25.80
CA ALA A 379 23.89 38.45 -25.65
C ALA A 379 23.80 39.80 -26.37
N ASP A 380 23.36 39.78 -27.62
CA ASP A 380 23.30 40.94 -28.51
C ASP A 380 22.09 40.85 -29.46
N ALA A 381 21.82 41.93 -30.20
CA ALA A 381 20.75 42.00 -31.21
C ALA A 381 20.83 40.89 -32.27
N ASN A 382 22.04 40.51 -32.71
CA ASN A 382 22.24 39.46 -33.71
C ASN A 382 21.99 38.05 -33.15
N ALA A 383 22.15 37.88 -31.84
CA ALA A 383 21.91 36.61 -31.16
C ALA A 383 20.44 36.44 -30.75
N TYR A 384 19.62 37.50 -30.82
CA TYR A 384 18.23 37.48 -30.38
C TYR A 384 17.32 36.59 -31.25
N PRO A 385 17.37 36.70 -32.61
CA PRO A 385 16.59 35.83 -33.49
C PRO A 385 16.85 34.35 -33.21
N GLU A 386 15.86 33.53 -33.54
CA GLU A 386 15.99 32.09 -33.45
C GLU A 386 17.08 31.59 -34.42
N THR A 387 18.09 30.92 -33.87
CA THR A 387 19.10 30.23 -34.66
C THR A 387 19.05 28.76 -34.32
N PRO A 388 18.59 27.89 -35.23
CA PRO A 388 18.62 26.45 -35.00
C PRO A 388 20.07 26.02 -34.80
N GLY A 389 20.36 25.33 -33.70
CA GLY A 389 21.68 24.72 -33.47
C GLY A 389 21.90 23.48 -34.35
N ASP A 390 23.00 22.77 -34.11
CA ASP A 390 23.34 21.54 -34.86
C ASP A 390 22.23 20.46 -34.76
N ASP A 391 21.51 20.43 -33.64
CA ASP A 391 20.37 19.51 -33.40
C ASP A 391 19.04 20.02 -34.01
N GLY A 392 19.05 21.15 -34.73
CA GLY A 392 17.86 21.78 -35.29
C GLY A 392 16.94 22.46 -34.26
N LEU A 393 17.32 22.50 -32.98
CA LEU A 393 16.55 23.10 -31.89
C LEU A 393 17.35 24.21 -31.19
N ASP A 394 16.69 25.30 -30.85
CA ASP A 394 17.23 26.37 -29.99
C ASP A 394 16.70 26.15 -28.56
N GLN A 395 17.60 25.93 -27.59
CA GLN A 395 17.27 25.68 -26.17
C GLN A 395 16.47 26.83 -25.53
N ARG A 396 16.55 28.04 -26.09
CA ARG A 396 15.81 29.22 -25.60
C ARG A 396 14.34 29.18 -25.96
N PHE A 397 13.94 28.29 -26.86
CA PHE A 397 12.56 28.14 -27.28
C PHE A 397 12.04 26.74 -26.99
N THR A 398 10.75 26.64 -26.72
CA THR A 398 10.10 25.36 -26.45
C THR A 398 8.70 25.34 -27.06
N THR A 399 8.31 24.18 -27.57
CA THR A 399 6.95 23.89 -28.04
C THR A 399 6.12 23.37 -26.88
N SER A 400 4.90 23.89 -26.71
CA SER A 400 3.99 23.50 -25.63
C SER A 400 2.91 22.57 -26.16
N SER A 401 2.69 21.42 -25.49
CA SER A 401 1.59 20.52 -25.83
C SER A 401 0.29 21.06 -25.21
N VAL A 402 -0.59 21.57 -26.06
CA VAL A 402 -1.84 22.21 -25.66
C VAL A 402 -2.99 21.19 -25.73
N PRO A 403 -3.87 21.11 -24.71
CA PRO A 403 -4.95 20.13 -24.68
C PRO A 403 -6.02 20.38 -25.76
N ILE A 404 -6.35 21.63 -26.04
CA ILE A 404 -7.40 22.02 -26.99
C ILE A 404 -6.77 22.88 -28.09
N THR A 405 -6.70 22.32 -29.31
CA THR A 405 -6.00 22.92 -30.47
C THR A 405 -6.92 23.43 -31.56
N ALA A 406 -8.23 23.44 -31.35
CA ALA A 406 -9.19 24.00 -32.29
C ALA A 406 -10.42 24.58 -31.60
N ILE A 407 -11.00 25.61 -32.22
CA ILE A 407 -12.31 26.16 -31.86
C ILE A 407 -13.21 26.23 -33.09
N ALA A 408 -14.52 26.24 -32.86
CA ALA A 408 -15.52 26.57 -33.85
C ALA A 408 -16.18 27.89 -33.46
N ALA A 409 -16.13 28.88 -34.35
CA ALA A 409 -16.89 30.12 -34.24
C ALA A 409 -18.21 29.96 -34.98
N SER A 410 -19.27 30.56 -34.45
CA SER A 410 -20.63 30.52 -35.03
C SER A 410 -21.17 31.90 -35.37
N SER A 411 -20.86 32.89 -34.51
CA SER A 411 -21.18 34.30 -34.76
C SER A 411 -20.03 35.04 -35.45
N ALA A 412 -18.79 34.61 -35.19
CA ALA A 412 -17.56 35.31 -35.55
C ALA A 412 -17.57 36.80 -35.19
N GLN A 413 -18.19 37.16 -34.06
CA GLN A 413 -18.15 38.52 -33.49
C GLN A 413 -17.43 38.45 -32.14
N THR A 414 -16.09 38.49 -32.16
CA THR A 414 -15.26 38.29 -30.96
C THR A 414 -15.60 36.97 -30.26
N ASP A 415 -15.73 35.91 -31.05
CA ASP A 415 -16.17 34.59 -30.60
C ASP A 415 -14.95 33.79 -30.06
N PRO A 416 -14.91 33.44 -28.76
CA PRO A 416 -13.82 32.66 -28.18
C PRO A 416 -13.94 31.15 -28.46
N GLY A 417 -15.02 30.69 -29.11
CA GLY A 417 -15.28 29.27 -29.35
C GLY A 417 -15.82 28.51 -28.15
N VAL A 418 -16.29 29.24 -27.13
CA VAL A 418 -16.99 28.72 -25.95
C VAL A 418 -18.24 29.56 -25.72
N PHE A 419 -19.27 28.99 -25.10
CA PHE A 419 -20.52 29.71 -24.84
C PHE A 419 -20.34 30.86 -23.84
N GLU A 420 -19.61 30.61 -22.75
CA GLU A 420 -19.28 31.61 -21.74
C GLU A 420 -17.77 31.56 -21.47
N LEU A 421 -17.10 32.70 -21.62
CA LEU A 421 -15.67 32.82 -21.35
C LEU A 421 -15.45 33.09 -19.85
N SER A 422 -15.37 32.03 -19.04
CA SER A 422 -15.02 32.13 -17.62
C SER A 422 -13.55 31.82 -17.39
N MET A 423 -12.80 32.79 -16.86
CA MET A 423 -11.38 32.61 -16.50
C MET A 423 -11.19 31.83 -15.19
N LYS A 424 -12.28 31.57 -14.44
CA LYS A 424 -12.29 30.87 -13.16
C LYS A 424 -12.71 29.40 -13.29
N ASP A 425 -12.92 28.92 -14.52
CA ASP A 425 -13.26 27.53 -14.75
C ASP A 425 -12.11 26.60 -14.32
N GLU A 426 -12.43 25.39 -13.90
CA GLU A 426 -11.46 24.36 -13.50
C GLU A 426 -10.73 23.77 -14.72
N ARG A 427 -11.26 24.00 -15.93
CA ARG A 427 -10.70 23.52 -17.19
C ARG A 427 -9.91 24.60 -17.90
N PHE A 428 -8.84 24.19 -18.57
CA PHE A 428 -8.11 25.06 -19.48
C PHE A 428 -8.99 25.49 -20.65
N LEU A 429 -8.88 26.78 -21.01
CA LEU A 429 -9.54 27.36 -22.15
C LEU A 429 -8.91 26.86 -23.46
N PRO A 430 -9.62 26.97 -24.60
CA PRO A 430 -9.04 26.68 -25.89
C PRO A 430 -7.75 27.49 -26.14
N PHE A 431 -6.70 26.82 -26.61
CA PHE A 431 -5.38 27.38 -26.85
C PHE A 431 -4.63 27.90 -25.63
N GLU A 432 -5.16 27.73 -24.42
CA GLU A 432 -4.49 28.17 -23.20
C GLU A 432 -3.12 27.49 -23.07
N GLY A 433 -2.11 28.24 -22.64
CA GLY A 433 -0.74 27.75 -22.48
C GLY A 433 0.02 27.53 -23.79
N ALA A 434 -0.60 27.79 -24.96
CA ALA A 434 0.10 27.79 -26.24
C ALA A 434 1.13 28.92 -26.28
N GLY A 435 2.28 28.66 -26.90
CA GLY A 435 3.21 29.73 -27.23
C GLY A 435 2.63 30.69 -28.27
N VAL A 436 2.90 31.98 -28.09
CA VAL A 436 2.33 33.04 -28.94
C VAL A 436 2.91 33.01 -30.37
N ILE A 437 4.16 32.58 -30.53
CA ILE A 437 4.75 32.33 -31.85
C ILE A 437 4.07 31.09 -32.40
N SER A 438 3.20 31.25 -33.39
CA SER A 438 2.25 30.19 -33.71
C SER A 438 1.79 30.23 -35.16
N ARG A 439 1.45 29.05 -35.70
CA ARG A 439 0.90 28.88 -37.04
C ARG A 439 -0.54 28.40 -36.95
N TRP A 440 -1.43 29.10 -37.63
CA TRP A 440 -2.86 28.92 -37.55
C TRP A 440 -3.43 28.49 -38.89
N ARG A 441 -4.51 27.72 -38.85
CA ARG A 441 -5.35 27.42 -40.00
C ARG A 441 -6.76 27.87 -39.71
N LEU A 442 -7.31 28.70 -40.58
CA LEU A 442 -8.72 29.07 -40.56
C LEU A 442 -9.42 28.39 -41.73
N THR A 443 -10.53 27.70 -41.45
CA THR A 443 -11.33 27.00 -42.47
C THR A 443 -12.80 27.38 -42.33
N LEU A 444 -13.38 27.87 -43.41
CA LEU A 444 -14.81 28.14 -43.56
C LEU A 444 -15.49 26.92 -44.22
N PRO A 445 -16.81 26.72 -44.02
CA PRO A 445 -17.55 25.66 -44.67
C PRO A 445 -17.44 25.71 -46.20
N SER A 446 -16.94 24.63 -46.81
CA SER A 446 -17.00 24.42 -48.26
C SER A 446 -17.16 22.93 -48.54
N PRO A 447 -18.39 22.43 -48.77
CA PRO A 447 -18.67 20.99 -48.87
C PRO A 447 -18.01 20.28 -50.06
N ALA A 448 -17.50 21.01 -51.06
CA ALA A 448 -16.88 20.43 -52.25
C ALA A 448 -15.38 20.78 -52.38
N GLY A 449 -14.73 21.11 -51.26
CA GLY A 449 -13.30 21.35 -51.18
C GLY A 449 -12.85 22.73 -51.71
N PRO A 450 -11.53 22.95 -51.86
CA PRO A 450 -10.96 24.25 -52.22
C PRO A 450 -11.13 24.64 -53.70
N ALA A 451 -11.56 23.70 -54.56
CA ALA A 451 -11.50 23.85 -56.02
C ALA A 451 -12.87 23.97 -56.72
N SER A 452 -13.98 23.78 -56.01
CA SER A 452 -15.31 23.92 -56.62
C SER A 452 -16.20 24.84 -55.79
N LEU A 453 -17.08 25.55 -56.49
CA LEU A 453 -18.03 26.53 -55.98
C LEU A 453 -19.15 25.83 -55.18
N ALA A 454 -18.76 25.09 -54.15
CA ALA A 454 -19.63 24.39 -53.24
C ALA A 454 -20.64 25.36 -52.62
N LEU A 455 -21.76 24.84 -52.11
CA LEU A 455 -22.73 25.57 -51.29
C LEU A 455 -22.01 26.35 -50.17
N ARG A 456 -21.75 27.64 -50.41
CA ARG A 456 -21.26 28.59 -49.40
C ARG A 456 -22.49 29.19 -48.70
N PRO A 457 -22.53 29.25 -47.35
CA PRO A 457 -23.68 29.82 -46.64
C PRO A 457 -23.93 31.30 -46.96
N PHE A 458 -22.87 32.04 -47.29
CA PHE A 458 -22.92 33.42 -47.74
C PHE A 458 -21.74 33.70 -48.69
N ASP A 459 -21.74 34.87 -49.31
CA ASP A 459 -20.66 35.29 -50.21
C ASP A 459 -19.40 35.67 -49.42
N TYR A 460 -18.38 34.82 -49.48
CA TYR A 460 -17.08 35.06 -48.84
C TYR A 460 -16.32 36.25 -49.43
N GLY A 461 -16.68 36.74 -50.61
CA GLY A 461 -16.15 37.99 -51.16
C GLY A 461 -16.43 39.20 -50.27
N THR A 462 -17.46 39.14 -49.42
CA THR A 462 -17.83 40.20 -48.48
C THR A 462 -16.96 40.26 -47.22
N ILE A 463 -16.09 39.27 -46.97
CA ILE A 463 -15.23 39.24 -45.79
C ILE A 463 -14.18 40.33 -45.91
N THR A 464 -14.26 41.40 -45.11
CA THR A 464 -13.33 42.53 -45.22
C THR A 464 -11.99 42.23 -44.54
N ASP A 465 -12.02 41.54 -43.40
CA ASP A 465 -10.84 41.17 -42.62
C ASP A 465 -11.13 39.94 -41.74
N VAL A 466 -10.09 39.40 -41.14
CA VAL A 466 -10.16 38.43 -40.05
C VAL A 466 -9.31 38.95 -38.90
N ILE A 467 -9.95 39.22 -37.77
CA ILE A 467 -9.31 39.79 -36.59
C ILE A 467 -9.20 38.71 -35.53
N LEU A 468 -7.97 38.41 -35.12
CA LEU A 468 -7.67 37.56 -33.97
C LEU A 468 -7.37 38.45 -32.78
N GLN A 469 -8.21 38.39 -31.76
CA GLN A 469 -7.93 38.99 -30.47
C GLN A 469 -7.21 37.97 -29.59
N VAL A 470 -5.89 38.12 -29.47
CA VAL A 470 -5.02 37.26 -28.66
C VAL A 470 -4.85 37.90 -27.29
N ARG A 471 -5.34 37.22 -26.25
CA ARG A 471 -5.01 37.55 -24.85
C ARG A 471 -3.92 36.61 -24.40
N TYR A 472 -2.81 37.15 -23.93
CA TYR A 472 -1.65 36.35 -23.53
C TYR A 472 -1.03 36.89 -22.25
N THR A 473 -0.30 36.04 -21.55
CA THR A 473 0.53 36.40 -20.41
C THR A 473 2.01 36.41 -20.81
N SER A 474 2.82 37.24 -20.16
CA SER A 474 4.25 37.36 -20.44
C SER A 474 5.05 37.72 -19.19
N LEU A 475 6.36 37.50 -19.22
CA LEU A 475 7.30 37.83 -18.15
C LEU A 475 8.30 38.90 -18.61
N ASP A 476 8.79 39.70 -17.67
CA ASP A 476 9.83 40.70 -17.93
C ASP A 476 11.23 40.08 -17.97
N GLY A 477 11.93 40.19 -19.11
CA GLY A 477 13.31 39.75 -19.26
C GLY A 477 14.35 40.80 -18.83
N GLY A 478 13.91 42.00 -18.45
CA GLY A 478 14.75 43.13 -18.05
C GLY A 478 15.47 43.83 -19.20
N ASP A 479 16.20 44.90 -18.86
CA ASP A 479 16.79 45.85 -19.81
C ASP A 479 17.73 45.19 -20.84
N LYS A 480 18.44 44.12 -20.46
CA LYS A 480 19.35 43.41 -21.38
C LYS A 480 18.59 42.75 -22.52
N LEU A 481 17.51 42.04 -22.22
CA LEU A 481 16.70 41.39 -23.24
C LEU A 481 15.94 42.44 -24.06
N GLN A 482 15.46 43.50 -23.42
CA GLN A 482 14.83 44.63 -24.09
C GLN A 482 15.78 45.30 -25.09
N ALA A 483 17.04 45.53 -24.72
CA ALA A 483 18.05 46.11 -25.60
C ALA A 483 18.32 45.20 -26.82
N ALA A 484 18.50 43.89 -26.60
CA ALA A 484 18.70 42.91 -27.67
C ALA A 484 17.48 42.82 -28.61
N ALA A 485 16.26 42.73 -28.05
CA ALA A 485 15.02 42.69 -28.82
C ALA A 485 14.83 43.98 -29.64
N SER A 486 15.01 45.15 -29.03
CA SER A 486 14.88 46.44 -29.73
C SER A 486 15.93 46.63 -30.81
N GLY A 487 17.13 46.07 -30.64
CA GLY A 487 18.17 46.05 -31.67
C GLY A 487 17.78 45.15 -32.84
N ALA A 488 17.21 43.98 -32.58
CA ALA A 488 16.71 43.06 -33.62
C ALA A 488 15.50 43.64 -34.38
N ILE A 489 14.61 44.36 -33.70
CA ILE A 489 13.52 45.09 -34.36
C ILE A 489 14.12 46.20 -35.23
N ARG A 490 15.09 46.97 -34.73
CA ARG A 490 15.74 48.03 -35.52
C ARG A 490 16.37 47.50 -36.79
N SER A 491 17.12 46.39 -36.71
CA SER A 491 17.69 45.76 -37.90
C SER A 491 16.62 45.22 -38.86
N PHE A 492 15.52 44.66 -38.33
CA PHE A 492 14.38 44.25 -39.14
C PHE A 492 13.73 45.43 -39.88
N VAL A 493 13.47 46.55 -39.20
CA VAL A 493 12.83 47.72 -39.83
C VAL A 493 13.78 48.39 -40.83
N GLN A 494 15.09 48.45 -40.53
CA GLN A 494 16.09 48.93 -41.49
C GLN A 494 16.13 48.07 -42.76
N ALA A 495 16.10 46.74 -42.63
CA ALA A 495 16.03 45.85 -43.79
C ALA A 495 14.77 46.10 -44.63
N VAL A 496 13.62 46.33 -43.98
CA VAL A 496 12.37 46.66 -44.68
C VAL A 496 12.44 48.05 -45.32
N GLU A 497 13.14 49.01 -44.72
CA GLU A 497 13.34 50.36 -45.28
C GLU A 497 14.21 50.28 -46.54
N ASP A 498 15.29 49.51 -46.49
CA ASP A 498 16.17 49.24 -47.62
C ASP A 498 15.40 48.56 -48.77
N ASP A 499 14.55 47.57 -48.46
CA ASP A 499 13.65 46.92 -49.43
C ASP A 499 12.58 47.89 -49.98
N SER A 500 12.16 48.88 -49.18
CA SER A 500 11.19 49.90 -49.60
C SER A 500 11.78 50.94 -50.57
N SER A 501 13.11 51.03 -50.65
CA SER A 501 13.81 51.95 -51.54
C SER A 501 13.57 51.64 -53.02
N GLU A 502 13.94 52.55 -53.93
CA GLU A 502 13.81 52.33 -55.38
C GLU A 502 14.52 51.07 -55.87
N ALA A 503 15.68 50.77 -55.27
CA ALA A 503 16.49 49.61 -55.60
C ALA A 503 15.84 48.29 -55.14
N GLY A 504 15.09 48.32 -54.03
CA GLY A 504 14.40 47.15 -53.46
C GLY A 504 13.02 46.85 -54.07
N GLY A 505 12.52 47.70 -54.98
CA GLY A 505 11.24 47.48 -55.65
C GLY A 505 10.02 48.10 -54.96
N GLY A 506 10.17 48.69 -53.76
CA GLY A 506 9.14 49.41 -53.03
C GLY A 506 8.09 48.52 -52.36
N LEU A 507 7.47 49.01 -51.30
CA LEU A 507 6.41 48.27 -50.60
C LEU A 507 5.07 48.48 -51.29
N TYR A 508 4.28 47.41 -51.40
CA TYR A 508 2.96 47.45 -52.02
C TYR A 508 1.86 47.23 -50.99
N THR A 509 0.74 47.92 -51.17
CA THR A 509 -0.50 47.66 -50.43
C THR A 509 -1.66 47.77 -51.39
N ILE A 510 -2.57 46.81 -51.30
CA ILE A 510 -3.81 46.80 -52.09
C ILE A 510 -4.95 47.20 -51.16
N MET A 511 -5.72 48.19 -51.58
CA MET A 511 -6.94 48.64 -50.92
C MET A 511 -8.13 48.36 -51.83
N ASP A 512 -9.09 47.61 -51.31
CA ASP A 512 -10.37 47.39 -51.99
C ASP A 512 -11.31 48.55 -51.66
N LEU A 513 -11.56 49.44 -52.61
CA LEU A 513 -12.33 50.66 -52.34
C LEU A 513 -13.77 50.35 -51.91
N ARG A 514 -14.35 49.29 -52.46
CA ARG A 514 -15.71 48.89 -52.15
C ARG A 514 -15.83 48.25 -50.77
N ALA A 515 -14.87 47.40 -50.40
CA ALA A 515 -14.90 46.73 -49.11
C ALA A 515 -14.42 47.64 -47.96
N GLU A 516 -13.41 48.47 -48.18
CA GLU A 516 -12.77 49.26 -47.13
C GLU A 516 -13.42 50.62 -46.88
N PHE A 517 -14.00 51.21 -47.91
CA PHE A 517 -14.70 52.49 -47.87
C PHE A 517 -16.16 52.29 -48.25
N ALA A 518 -16.83 51.26 -47.71
CA ALA A 518 -18.16 50.85 -48.16
C ALA A 518 -19.20 51.98 -48.15
N THR A 519 -19.15 52.87 -47.16
CA THR A 519 -20.09 54.00 -47.03
C THR A 519 -19.80 55.06 -48.10
N GLU A 520 -18.54 55.42 -48.27
CA GLU A 520 -18.07 56.40 -49.25
C GLU A 520 -18.20 55.86 -50.67
N TRP A 521 -17.94 54.57 -50.86
CA TRP A 521 -18.15 53.83 -52.09
C TRP A 521 -19.62 53.79 -52.48
N TYR A 522 -20.53 53.51 -51.53
CA TYR A 522 -21.96 53.55 -51.82
C TYR A 522 -22.39 54.96 -52.27
N ARG A 523 -21.89 56.01 -51.61
CA ARG A 523 -22.13 57.40 -52.06
C ARG A 523 -21.52 57.66 -53.44
N PHE A 524 -20.32 57.15 -53.71
CA PHE A 524 -19.62 57.33 -54.99
C PHE A 524 -20.31 56.58 -56.15
N ALA A 525 -20.78 55.36 -55.91
CA ALA A 525 -21.44 54.51 -56.91
C ALA A 525 -22.90 54.95 -57.16
N MET A 526 -23.65 55.21 -56.08
CA MET A 526 -25.09 55.54 -56.13
C MET A 526 -25.36 57.04 -56.23
N ALA A 527 -24.33 57.90 -56.24
CA ALA A 527 -24.54 59.33 -56.49
C ALA A 527 -25.19 59.50 -57.87
N ALA A 528 -26.50 59.72 -57.87
CA ALA A 528 -27.23 60.33 -58.97
C ALA A 528 -26.74 61.78 -59.09
N SER A 529 -25.57 61.96 -59.71
CA SER A 529 -25.03 63.29 -59.94
C SER A 529 -25.94 64.04 -60.93
N PRO A 530 -26.25 65.32 -60.70
CA PRO A 530 -26.62 66.20 -61.79
C PRO A 530 -25.48 66.20 -62.84
N PRO A 531 -25.78 66.45 -64.13
CA PRO A 531 -24.81 66.28 -65.23
C PRO A 531 -23.48 67.06 -65.07
N ASP A 532 -23.41 68.02 -64.15
CA ASP A 532 -22.26 68.91 -63.93
C ASP A 532 -21.47 68.67 -62.62
N ALA A 533 -21.84 67.70 -61.77
CA ALA A 533 -21.17 67.49 -60.47
C ALA A 533 -20.25 66.26 -60.44
N ASP A 534 -18.98 66.48 -60.09
CA ASP A 534 -17.97 65.43 -59.97
C ASP A 534 -18.33 64.41 -58.87
N ARG A 535 -18.11 63.12 -59.14
CA ARG A 535 -18.25 62.06 -58.13
C ARG A 535 -16.94 61.94 -57.35
N ILE A 536 -17.02 61.99 -56.03
CA ILE A 536 -15.85 62.04 -55.16
C ILE A 536 -15.93 60.91 -54.13
N ILE A 537 -14.85 60.15 -53.99
CA ILE A 537 -14.64 59.22 -52.86
C ILE A 537 -13.51 59.73 -51.99
N LEU A 538 -13.79 59.87 -50.70
CA LEU A 538 -12.84 60.34 -49.71
C LEU A 538 -12.24 59.14 -48.98
N LEU A 539 -10.95 58.92 -49.23
CA LEU A 539 -10.14 57.85 -48.66
C LEU A 539 -9.54 58.35 -47.34
N ARG A 540 -10.27 58.13 -46.25
CA ARG A 540 -9.84 58.53 -44.90
C ARG A 540 -8.69 57.66 -44.42
N ASP A 541 -7.71 58.28 -43.77
CA ASP A 541 -6.68 57.61 -42.98
C ASP A 541 -6.01 56.44 -43.74
N VAL A 542 -5.48 56.74 -44.93
CA VAL A 542 -4.80 55.78 -45.81
C VAL A 542 -3.59 55.15 -45.11
N ALA A 543 -2.88 55.92 -44.27
CA ALA A 543 -1.73 55.45 -43.50
C ALA A 543 -2.08 54.28 -42.57
N SER A 544 -3.28 54.26 -41.95
CA SER A 544 -3.70 53.15 -41.09
C SER A 544 -3.85 51.81 -41.83
N ARG A 545 -4.01 51.83 -43.16
CA ARG A 545 -4.18 50.63 -44.00
C ARG A 545 -2.86 50.01 -44.44
N LEU A 546 -1.75 50.70 -44.23
CA LEU A 546 -0.42 50.19 -44.53
C LEU A 546 -0.02 49.07 -43.56
N SER A 547 1.00 48.31 -43.96
CA SER A 547 1.57 47.25 -43.14
C SER A 547 1.91 47.74 -41.73
N TYR A 548 1.87 46.85 -40.74
CA TYR A 548 2.12 47.22 -39.34
C TYR A 548 3.51 47.85 -39.12
N VAL A 549 4.49 47.51 -39.97
CA VAL A 549 5.85 48.07 -39.95
C VAL A 549 5.85 49.55 -40.37
N ALA A 550 5.00 49.91 -41.34
CA ALA A 550 4.96 51.25 -41.91
C ALA A 550 4.31 52.29 -40.97
N ARG A 551 3.50 51.87 -39.99
CA ARG A 551 2.80 52.79 -39.08
C ARG A 551 3.71 53.56 -38.11
N GLY A 552 4.91 53.05 -37.86
CA GLY A 552 5.91 53.70 -37.00
C GLY A 552 6.89 54.60 -37.74
N ALA A 553 6.78 54.69 -39.08
CA ALA A 553 7.69 55.49 -39.90
C ALA A 553 7.43 56.99 -39.69
N SER A 554 8.50 57.80 -39.61
CA SER A 554 8.38 59.25 -39.49
C SER A 554 7.87 59.91 -40.77
N LYS A 555 8.16 59.32 -41.94
CA LYS A 555 7.69 59.83 -43.24
C LYS A 555 7.28 58.70 -44.18
N LEU A 556 6.09 58.83 -44.75
CA LEU A 556 5.50 57.88 -45.70
C LEU A 556 5.19 58.59 -47.02
N THR A 557 5.85 58.17 -48.10
CA THR A 557 5.66 58.77 -49.43
C THR A 557 5.20 57.73 -50.43
N ALA A 558 4.18 58.09 -51.22
CA ALA A 558 3.71 57.30 -52.33
C ALA A 558 4.61 57.53 -53.55
N SER A 559 5.14 56.44 -54.11
CA SER A 559 5.95 56.48 -55.33
C SER A 559 5.09 56.34 -56.59
N SER A 560 4.14 55.40 -56.57
CA SER A 560 3.19 55.22 -57.66
C SER A 560 1.88 54.65 -57.14
N VAL A 561 0.78 55.02 -57.78
CA VAL A 561 -0.56 54.54 -57.49
C VAL A 561 -1.13 53.91 -58.74
N SER A 562 -1.60 52.67 -58.64
CA SER A 562 -2.30 52.00 -59.73
C SER A 562 -3.74 51.72 -59.32
N LEU A 563 -4.69 52.08 -60.18
CA LEU A 563 -6.10 51.86 -59.96
C LEU A 563 -6.58 50.79 -60.94
N TYR A 564 -7.23 49.76 -60.42
CA TYR A 564 -7.83 48.70 -61.22
C TYR A 564 -9.34 48.77 -61.10
N SER A 565 -10.03 48.82 -62.23
CA SER A 565 -11.49 48.88 -62.31
C SER A 565 -12.03 47.73 -63.14
N THR A 566 -13.21 47.26 -62.75
CA THR A 566 -14.02 46.31 -63.55
C THR A 566 -14.76 46.99 -64.69
N ALA A 567 -15.07 48.28 -64.55
CA ALA A 567 -15.70 49.11 -65.58
C ALA A 567 -14.65 49.93 -66.34
N GLU A 568 -14.90 50.18 -67.62
CA GLU A 568 -14.07 51.07 -68.43
C GLU A 568 -14.33 52.52 -68.06
N ILE A 569 -13.27 53.22 -67.69
CA ILE A 569 -13.26 54.63 -67.28
C ILE A 569 -12.23 55.36 -68.14
N PRO A 570 -12.54 56.51 -68.73
CA PRO A 570 -11.53 57.32 -69.40
C PRO A 570 -10.51 57.84 -68.38
N ALA A 571 -9.21 57.61 -68.62
CA ALA A 571 -8.16 57.98 -67.66
C ALA A 571 -8.14 59.49 -67.33
N THR A 572 -8.52 60.35 -68.29
CA THR A 572 -8.62 61.82 -68.13
C THR A 572 -9.69 62.25 -67.11
N ALA A 573 -10.68 61.40 -66.87
CA ALA A 573 -11.75 61.65 -65.90
C ALA A 573 -11.31 61.37 -64.45
N LEU A 574 -10.23 60.60 -64.24
CA LEU A 574 -9.75 60.20 -62.93
C LEU A 574 -8.66 61.13 -62.41
N ARG A 575 -8.83 61.60 -61.16
CA ARG A 575 -7.84 62.41 -60.46
C ARG A 575 -7.69 61.95 -59.02
N LEU A 576 -6.46 61.83 -58.55
CA LEU A 576 -6.14 61.63 -57.14
C LEU A 576 -5.56 62.92 -56.57
N ALA A 577 -6.00 63.35 -55.40
CA ALA A 577 -5.43 64.49 -54.71
C ALA A 577 -5.42 64.27 -53.19
N ARG A 578 -4.55 64.98 -52.47
CA ARG A 578 -4.62 65.06 -51.01
C ARG A 578 -5.72 66.03 -50.61
N ALA A 579 -6.53 65.67 -49.61
CA ALA A 579 -7.58 66.52 -49.08
C ALA A 579 -6.98 67.83 -48.51
N GLY A 580 -7.46 68.98 -48.98
CA GLY A 580 -7.04 70.31 -48.50
C GLY A 580 -5.86 70.96 -49.25
N SER A 581 -5.36 70.32 -50.31
CA SER A 581 -4.26 70.82 -51.15
C SER A 581 -4.62 70.72 -52.64
N ASP A 582 -4.89 71.85 -53.30
CA ASP A 582 -5.10 71.90 -54.75
C ASP A 582 -3.78 71.74 -55.54
N ALA A 583 -2.63 71.77 -54.87
CA ALA A 583 -1.31 71.63 -55.47
C ALA A 583 -0.91 70.17 -55.72
N ASP A 584 -1.59 69.20 -55.09
CA ASP A 584 -1.22 67.78 -55.11
C ASP A 584 -2.13 66.93 -56.03
N ILE A 585 -2.61 67.50 -57.14
CA ILE A 585 -3.46 66.78 -58.10
C ILE A 585 -2.59 65.89 -58.98
N VAL A 586 -2.77 64.57 -58.84
CA VAL A 586 -2.10 63.54 -59.63
C VAL A 586 -3.08 62.97 -60.67
N PRO A 587 -2.83 63.19 -61.97
CA PRO A 587 -3.66 62.62 -63.04
C PRO A 587 -3.32 61.15 -63.28
N PHE A 588 -4.32 60.37 -63.67
CA PHE A 588 -4.11 58.98 -64.11
C PHE A 588 -3.83 58.90 -65.61
N THR A 589 -3.01 57.94 -65.99
CA THR A 589 -2.78 57.51 -67.39
C THR A 589 -3.28 56.08 -67.57
N GLU A 590 -3.66 55.73 -68.79
CA GLU A 590 -4.05 54.34 -69.11
C GLU A 590 -2.85 53.40 -69.00
N ALA A 591 -3.05 52.27 -68.32
CA ALA A 591 -2.07 51.21 -68.18
C ALA A 591 -2.56 49.91 -68.84
N ALA A 592 -1.66 48.93 -68.99
CA ALA A 592 -2.00 47.65 -69.59
C ALA A 592 -3.05 46.90 -68.75
N LYS A 593 -4.12 46.42 -69.39
CA LYS A 593 -5.20 45.66 -68.72
C LYS A 593 -4.65 44.44 -68.00
N LEU A 594 -5.15 44.18 -66.79
CA LEU A 594 -4.80 43.01 -65.98
C LEU A 594 -5.94 41.98 -66.06
N GLY A 595 -5.82 41.02 -66.98
CA GLY A 595 -6.88 40.03 -67.23
C GLY A 595 -8.18 40.69 -67.69
N ARG A 596 -9.20 40.72 -66.81
CA ARG A 596 -10.51 41.36 -67.08
C ARG A 596 -10.60 42.78 -66.50
N LEU A 597 -9.56 43.26 -65.85
CA LEU A 597 -9.53 44.57 -65.18
C LEU A 597 -8.89 45.63 -66.08
N PHE A 598 -9.54 46.78 -66.15
CA PHE A 598 -8.96 48.01 -66.69
C PHE A 598 -7.98 48.57 -65.67
N ALA A 599 -6.80 48.99 -66.12
CA ALA A 599 -5.74 49.46 -65.26
C ALA A 599 -5.40 50.91 -65.59
N TYR A 600 -5.16 51.71 -64.55
CA TYR A 600 -4.75 53.10 -64.63
C TYR A 600 -3.56 53.30 -63.72
N SER A 601 -2.58 54.08 -64.14
CA SER A 601 -1.38 54.37 -63.34
C SER A 601 -1.22 55.87 -63.13
N ALA A 602 -0.76 56.24 -61.94
CA ALA A 602 -0.43 57.61 -61.56
C ALA A 602 0.94 57.60 -60.89
N SER A 603 1.90 58.36 -61.43
CA SER A 603 3.16 58.64 -60.72
C SER A 603 2.90 59.76 -59.73
N THR A 604 3.12 59.50 -58.45
CA THR A 604 2.79 60.46 -57.39
C THR A 604 3.98 61.30 -56.94
N ASP A 605 5.17 61.05 -57.50
CA ASP A 605 6.43 61.78 -57.25
C ASP A 605 6.67 62.11 -55.75
N GLY A 606 6.28 61.20 -54.85
CA GLY A 606 6.49 61.34 -53.41
C GLY A 606 5.32 61.92 -52.61
N LEU A 607 4.08 61.87 -53.12
CA LEU A 607 2.87 62.30 -52.40
C LEU A 607 2.81 61.73 -50.98
N ASP A 608 2.58 62.59 -49.99
CA ASP A 608 2.51 62.22 -48.59
C ASP A 608 1.23 61.43 -48.26
N ILE A 609 1.39 60.26 -47.63
CA ILE A 609 0.32 59.31 -47.33
C ILE A 609 -0.36 59.63 -45.97
N SER A 610 0.22 60.52 -45.16
CA SER A 610 -0.29 60.82 -43.80
C SER A 610 -1.64 61.56 -43.78
N GLY A 611 -2.09 62.12 -44.91
CA GLY A 611 -3.38 62.82 -45.02
C GLY A 611 -4.48 62.00 -45.68
N ASP A 612 -5.71 62.49 -45.59
CA ASP A 612 -6.84 61.95 -46.33
C ASP A 612 -6.64 62.17 -47.83
N TRP A 613 -6.98 61.17 -48.64
CA TRP A 613 -6.90 61.25 -50.09
C TRP A 613 -8.29 61.35 -50.71
N ILE A 614 -8.36 61.98 -51.86
CA ILE A 614 -9.60 62.21 -52.60
C ILE A 614 -9.40 61.65 -54.00
N LEU A 615 -10.20 60.65 -54.37
CA LEU A 615 -10.29 60.16 -55.74
C LEU A 615 -11.55 60.76 -56.37
N THR A 616 -11.36 61.50 -57.46
CA THR A 616 -12.41 62.23 -58.16
C THR A 616 -12.61 61.64 -59.55
N LEU A 617 -13.88 61.45 -59.91
CA LEU A 617 -14.34 61.10 -61.25
C LEU A 617 -15.13 62.29 -61.81
N LYS A 618 -14.60 62.91 -62.86
CA LYS A 618 -15.19 64.11 -63.45
C LYS A 618 -16.55 63.87 -64.09
N ALA A 619 -17.48 64.79 -63.88
CA ALA A 619 -18.85 64.70 -64.38
C ALA A 619 -18.93 64.58 -65.92
N HIS A 620 -18.22 65.45 -66.64
CA HIS A 620 -18.37 65.63 -68.08
C HIS A 620 -17.82 64.47 -68.94
N GLU A 621 -16.85 63.70 -68.40
CA GLU A 621 -16.20 62.56 -69.06
C GLU A 621 -16.59 61.20 -68.41
N GLY A 622 -17.11 61.21 -67.18
CA GLY A 622 -17.46 60.02 -66.41
C GLY A 622 -18.95 59.76 -66.21
N ALA A 623 -19.84 60.58 -66.77
CA ALA A 623 -21.30 60.49 -66.59
C ALA A 623 -21.89 59.12 -66.96
N ASP A 624 -21.39 58.50 -68.04
CA ASP A 624 -21.88 57.21 -68.57
C ASP A 624 -21.30 55.98 -67.83
N VAL A 625 -20.36 56.18 -66.89
CA VAL A 625 -19.76 55.08 -66.12
C VAL A 625 -20.75 54.63 -65.04
N SER A 626 -21.38 53.47 -65.26
CA SER A 626 -22.19 52.79 -64.26
C SER A 626 -21.31 51.91 -63.36
N LEU A 627 -21.34 52.20 -62.06
CA LEU A 627 -20.65 51.45 -60.98
C LEU A 627 -21.64 50.67 -60.08
N ASP A 628 -22.89 50.52 -60.51
CA ASP A 628 -24.03 49.97 -59.75
C ASP A 628 -24.14 48.43 -59.69
N GLY A 629 -23.13 47.70 -60.18
CA GLY A 629 -23.15 46.24 -60.22
C GLY A 629 -22.64 45.55 -58.94
N ALA A 630 -23.29 44.47 -58.51
CA ALA A 630 -22.81 43.60 -57.43
C ALA A 630 -21.42 42.98 -57.70
N ARG A 631 -20.97 42.95 -58.97
CA ARG A 631 -19.63 42.50 -59.40
C ARG A 631 -18.67 43.65 -59.74
N GLN A 632 -19.11 44.90 -59.62
CA GLN A 632 -18.25 46.04 -59.88
C GLN A 632 -17.47 46.40 -58.61
N GLY A 633 -16.18 46.64 -58.80
CA GLY A 633 -15.22 46.95 -57.76
C GLY A 633 -14.05 47.73 -58.35
N MET A 634 -13.41 48.51 -57.49
CA MET A 634 -12.18 49.22 -57.78
C MET A 634 -11.14 48.89 -56.70
N TRP A 635 -9.92 48.59 -57.14
CA TRP A 635 -8.80 48.31 -56.26
C TRP A 635 -7.70 49.34 -56.49
N LEU A 636 -7.22 49.91 -55.40
CA LEU A 636 -6.11 50.85 -55.38
C LEU A 636 -4.85 50.10 -54.92
N VAL A 637 -3.86 49.99 -55.79
CA VAL A 637 -2.55 49.43 -55.47
C VAL A 637 -1.59 50.59 -55.24
N LEU A 638 -1.20 50.77 -53.99
CA LEU A 638 -0.26 51.78 -53.54
C LEU A 638 1.15 51.19 -53.50
N ARG A 639 2.09 51.80 -54.21
CA ARG A 639 3.52 51.57 -53.99
C ARG A 639 4.09 52.71 -53.16
N TYR A 640 4.54 52.43 -51.95
CA TYR A 640 5.03 53.43 -51.00
C TYR A 640 6.45 53.16 -50.53
N ARG A 641 7.06 54.22 -50.01
CA ARG A 641 8.35 54.21 -49.34
C ARG A 641 8.13 54.67 -47.91
N MET A 642 8.89 54.09 -47.01
CA MET A 642 8.94 54.53 -45.63
C MET A 642 10.35 55.06 -45.35
N GLN A 643 10.42 56.08 -44.51
CA GLN A 643 11.65 56.55 -43.90
C GLN A 643 11.46 56.55 -42.39
N LEU A 644 12.41 55.98 -41.69
CA LEU A 644 12.38 55.85 -40.23
C LEU A 644 12.61 57.18 -39.53
#